data_AF-A0AAW9XFY0-F1
#
_entry.id   AF-A0AAW9XFY0-F1
#
_cell.length_a   1.000
_cell.length_b   1.000
_cell.length_c   1.000
_cell.angle_alpha   90.00
_cell.angle_beta   90.00
_cell.angle_gamma   90.00
#
_symmetry.space_group_name_H-M   'P 1'
#
loop_
_entity.id
_entity.type
_entity.pdbx_description
1 polymer ?
#
loop_
_entity_poly.entity_id
_entity_poly.type
_entity_poly.pdbx_seq_one_letter_code
_entity_poly.pdbx_strand_id
1 'polypeptide(L)'
;MKKRVKIFLQTSIPIVFFSGITTLAVFLQPRNDSNFSQNFSKVNKKPLLNQINYLALGDFLSAGFDWKANLDGRGKMSEGGTIARISFPAFFANFAQSIKSSSVKSFKNLALKDSGAQDWLYFLDPKNNVINESSLSNFKTQIYNKSNFAETIRFIFGNFDGDFSKLTLEIRKANLISISVGYKDFLESFNSKFFSNLKLVNLDEHKKNEAFKAKVNKVFATIRTNLTKIVELIKKINPDAYINLIGYYSDQPKIQKYLNDLAKSHLLDINPEVLSIARLNKEIEQVAEFSSVNYVYPFTQKKWDESRELFFDQQMNFAPQIKGHKQIAQNLILSLTLESKEQENSGLKTDLNKVISTNFTNNTNDSQQIYLGSNKEILDKLTLNGSLESFVNKDSNFEKTSIKELQTKDASAETSFYASSILTKITAFFDSEENQFVKIIKQLVENFGDKASPNFTAFNNLVGIIFKSKFFSTITDVAQDYLLNSFSSSQNGTKSKEKDNQESNSDNNEKSAELFDVLKEKAFNEKAILELLKEVLSSSYVQKNQFEIISLFYNLIFRQSTIINMVVEFFSKNPVYKNLVFKVLNFNTVQKFFTFILTELIKNYSDYSTVTSFKELLYIFLQNSNNYKKSINFIQNFVIEALKKPDFLNSILDLLSSQFGFNIGQEDQKSLITLVTSISDILVKTQTFKNLTNLVASEIILGLKISAQENDGDWSFFGKILANVTSNIKNFFKDKNNIYNLFQDLLNFSPSVKQLASIKLLVSKFLPFITKIKIQFDDFFEVKNIGFNSLNLVFDSFMEFLSANNFQQLTKLINGFLADFFIINNLKYRNSLDFNGLFFNFLSNNSELLRQILRDFIYYNRENSQILEAIISIISKIVDNNGLNSLIPHPATNVINEKEDKINYLVGVFFNKIQNLTNQYNVQIEEINSKLQKAINSEDSAELIKSRNDLKTFFNVFRFI
;
A
#
# COMPACT_ATOMS: atom_id res chain seq x y z
N MET A 1 16.51 10.32 26.83
CA MET A 1 16.94 9.02 27.40
C MET A 1 18.10 8.32 26.68
N LYS A 2 18.33 8.54 25.37
CA LYS A 2 19.42 7.93 24.56
C LYS A 2 20.85 8.54 24.72
N LYS A 3 21.09 9.46 25.66
CA LYS A 3 22.39 10.18 25.80
C LYS A 3 23.24 9.79 27.03
N ARG A 4 22.65 9.24 28.10
CA ARG A 4 23.40 8.83 29.32
C ARG A 4 23.86 7.36 29.29
N VAL A 5 23.20 6.49 28.52
CA VAL A 5 23.65 5.10 28.26
C VAL A 5 24.85 5.05 27.28
N LYS A 6 25.02 6.08 26.45
CA LYS A 6 26.15 6.22 25.49
C LYS A 6 27.46 6.64 26.17
N ILE A 7 27.39 7.27 27.35
CA ILE A 7 28.57 7.68 28.15
C ILE A 7 28.98 6.56 29.12
N PHE A 8 28.01 5.80 29.64
CA PHE A 8 28.25 4.65 30.52
C PHE A 8 28.88 3.45 29.80
N LEU A 9 28.62 3.26 28.49
CA LEU A 9 29.30 2.25 27.67
C LEU A 9 30.64 2.71 27.09
N GLN A 10 31.03 3.98 27.30
CA GLN A 10 32.29 4.55 26.79
C GLN A 10 33.37 4.72 27.87
N THR A 11 33.14 4.36 29.14
CA THR A 11 34.06 4.70 30.24
C THR A 11 34.35 3.60 31.27
N SER A 12 33.98 2.34 31.00
CA SER A 12 34.36 1.18 31.85
C SER A 12 34.28 -0.08 30.97
N ILE A 13 35.34 -0.77 30.54
CA ILE A 13 36.56 -1.23 31.22
C ILE A 13 37.66 -1.44 30.14
N PRO A 14 38.58 -0.48 29.97
CA PRO A 14 39.84 -0.68 29.26
C PRO A 14 40.99 -1.18 30.17
N ILE A 15 40.71 -1.95 31.24
CA ILE A 15 41.72 -2.28 32.27
C ILE A 15 42.01 -3.79 32.45
N VAL A 16 41.36 -4.70 31.70
CA VAL A 16 41.73 -6.15 31.72
C VAL A 16 41.92 -6.77 30.32
N PHE A 17 41.75 -6.02 29.22
CA PHE A 17 42.16 -6.49 27.88
C PHE A 17 43.43 -5.80 27.34
N PHE A 18 43.98 -4.85 28.10
CA PHE A 18 45.21 -4.10 27.76
C PHE A 18 46.51 -4.77 28.24
N SER A 19 46.45 -6.03 28.72
CA SER A 19 47.63 -6.84 29.06
C SER A 19 47.84 -8.07 28.16
N GLY A 20 47.17 -8.16 27.00
CA GLY A 20 47.30 -9.27 26.06
C GLY A 20 47.55 -8.89 24.58
N ILE A 21 47.65 -7.61 24.26
CA ILE A 21 47.84 -7.12 22.86
C ILE A 21 49.29 -6.66 22.60
N THR A 22 50.13 -6.59 23.63
CA THR A 22 51.57 -6.31 23.50
C THR A 22 52.42 -7.53 23.15
N THR A 23 51.85 -8.73 23.01
CA THR A 23 52.57 -9.98 22.64
C THR A 23 52.30 -10.51 21.24
N LEU A 24 51.43 -9.88 20.43
CA LEU A 24 51.24 -10.24 19.01
C LEU A 24 51.98 -9.33 18.02
N ALA A 25 52.44 -8.15 18.46
CA ALA A 25 53.20 -7.20 17.63
C ALA A 25 54.70 -7.56 17.50
N VAL A 26 55.17 -8.63 18.14
CA VAL A 26 56.53 -9.17 18.01
C VAL A 26 56.60 -10.32 16.99
N PHE A 27 55.46 -10.87 16.52
CA PHE A 27 55.42 -12.03 15.62
C PHE A 27 55.08 -11.73 14.14
N LEU A 28 54.86 -10.46 13.78
CA LEU A 28 54.48 -10.07 12.41
C LEU A 28 55.28 -8.87 11.89
N GLN A 29 56.61 -8.88 12.10
CA GLN A 29 57.50 -8.14 11.20
C GLN A 29 57.75 -8.99 9.94
N PRO A 30 57.73 -8.37 8.74
CA PRO A 30 58.08 -9.07 7.52
C PRO A 30 59.58 -9.37 7.54
N ARG A 31 59.94 -10.65 7.74
CA ARG A 31 61.26 -11.12 7.33
C ARG A 31 61.25 -11.24 5.82
N ASN A 32 61.94 -10.30 5.18
CA ASN A 32 62.61 -10.57 3.91
C ASN A 32 63.59 -11.71 4.15
N ASP A 33 63.23 -12.92 3.75
CA ASP A 33 64.20 -13.95 3.42
C ASP A 33 63.70 -14.67 2.17
N SER A 34 64.27 -14.24 1.05
CA SER A 34 64.47 -15.04 -0.15
C SER A 34 65.08 -16.39 0.24
N ASN A 35 64.32 -17.47 0.04
CA ASN A 35 64.75 -18.78 -0.48
C ASN A 35 63.69 -19.83 -0.13
N PHE A 36 62.72 -20.04 -1.02
CA PHE A 36 62.00 -21.31 -1.08
C PHE A 36 62.40 -22.02 -2.36
N SER A 37 62.98 -23.20 -2.15
CA SER A 37 63.45 -24.15 -3.16
C SER A 37 62.42 -24.41 -4.25
N GLN A 38 62.84 -24.17 -5.50
CA GLN A 38 62.28 -24.84 -6.67
C GLN A 38 62.42 -26.36 -6.48
N ASN A 39 61.31 -27.05 -6.22
CA ASN A 39 61.07 -28.43 -6.68
C ASN A 39 59.68 -28.91 -6.27
N PHE A 40 58.66 -28.52 -7.04
CA PHE A 40 57.41 -29.28 -7.14
C PHE A 40 56.90 -29.25 -8.58
N SER A 41 57.63 -29.91 -9.47
CA SER A 41 57.13 -30.26 -10.79
C SER A 41 57.36 -31.75 -11.05
N LYS A 42 56.53 -32.57 -10.41
CA LYS A 42 55.99 -33.78 -11.03
C LYS A 42 54.48 -33.75 -10.85
N VAL A 43 53.82 -32.96 -11.70
CA VAL A 43 52.38 -33.12 -11.95
C VAL A 43 52.24 -34.47 -12.64
N ASN A 44 51.77 -35.49 -11.92
CA ASN A 44 51.28 -36.71 -12.55
C ASN A 44 50.12 -36.30 -13.47
N LYS A 45 50.36 -36.25 -14.79
CA LYS A 45 49.28 -36.02 -15.76
C LYS A 45 48.27 -37.17 -15.61
N LYS A 46 47.09 -36.88 -15.05
CA LYS A 46 45.99 -37.84 -14.93
C LYS A 46 45.64 -38.37 -16.35
N PRO A 47 45.22 -39.63 -16.50
CA PRO A 47 44.86 -40.19 -17.80
C PRO A 47 43.59 -39.54 -18.35
N LEU A 48 43.53 -39.32 -19.67
CA LEU A 48 42.35 -38.74 -20.33
C LEU A 48 41.12 -39.64 -20.13
N LEU A 49 39.97 -39.01 -19.88
CA LEU A 49 38.70 -39.69 -19.72
C LEU A 49 38.14 -40.14 -21.07
N ASN A 50 38.00 -41.46 -21.23
CA ASN A 50 37.28 -42.06 -22.38
C ASN A 50 35.78 -42.26 -22.11
N GLN A 51 35.39 -42.23 -20.84
CA GLN A 51 34.01 -42.33 -20.35
C GLN A 51 33.80 -41.33 -19.20
N ILE A 52 32.66 -40.67 -19.18
CA ILE A 52 32.37 -39.52 -18.32
C ILE A 52 31.21 -39.85 -17.37
N ASN A 53 31.47 -39.71 -16.07
CA ASN A 53 30.48 -39.58 -15.01
C ASN A 53 30.44 -38.10 -14.63
N TYR A 54 29.55 -37.34 -15.29
CA TYR A 54 29.53 -35.89 -15.20
C TYR A 54 28.60 -35.40 -14.09
N LEU A 55 29.14 -34.59 -13.18
CA LEU A 55 28.40 -33.90 -12.14
C LEU A 55 28.57 -32.38 -12.30
N ALA A 56 27.47 -31.65 -12.40
CA ALA A 56 27.49 -30.19 -12.37
C ALA A 56 27.00 -29.67 -11.03
N LEU A 57 27.81 -28.83 -10.39
CA LEU A 57 27.50 -28.09 -9.18
C LEU A 57 27.53 -26.58 -9.51
N GLY A 58 26.93 -25.77 -8.64
CA GLY A 58 27.01 -24.32 -8.76
C GLY A 58 25.67 -23.59 -8.73
N ASP A 59 25.66 -22.43 -9.37
CA ASP A 59 24.63 -21.40 -9.25
C ASP A 59 23.73 -21.28 -10.50
N PHE A 60 23.17 -20.09 -10.75
CA PHE A 60 22.31 -19.80 -11.90
C PHE A 60 22.95 -20.18 -13.24
N LEU A 61 24.27 -20.04 -13.39
CA LEU A 61 24.96 -20.29 -14.65
C LEU A 61 24.86 -21.78 -15.02
N SER A 62 25.13 -22.67 -14.07
CA SER A 62 24.97 -24.12 -14.25
C SER A 62 23.51 -24.58 -14.20
N ALA A 63 22.63 -23.90 -13.47
CA ALA A 63 21.23 -24.31 -13.38
C ALA A 63 20.46 -24.11 -14.70
N GLY A 64 20.74 -23.03 -15.44
CA GLY A 64 20.13 -22.73 -16.74
C GLY A 64 18.62 -22.57 -16.74
N PHE A 65 18.13 -21.59 -15.98
CA PHE A 65 16.70 -21.31 -15.80
C PHE A 65 16.12 -20.40 -16.89
N ASP A 66 14.95 -20.77 -17.44
CA ASP A 66 14.19 -19.90 -18.35
C ASP A 66 13.18 -19.07 -17.54
N TRP A 67 13.44 -17.77 -17.41
CA TRP A 67 12.58 -16.83 -16.68
C TRP A 67 11.25 -16.53 -17.36
N LYS A 68 11.23 -16.47 -18.70
CA LYS A 68 10.03 -16.12 -19.46
C LYS A 68 8.94 -17.19 -19.31
N ALA A 69 9.37 -18.45 -19.25
CA ALA A 69 8.47 -19.58 -19.04
C ALA A 69 8.43 -20.05 -17.57
N ASN A 70 9.31 -19.51 -16.71
CA ASN A 70 9.54 -19.96 -15.33
C ASN A 70 9.81 -21.47 -15.27
N LEU A 71 10.68 -21.95 -16.17
CA LEU A 71 11.01 -23.36 -16.36
C LEU A 71 12.45 -23.67 -15.94
N ASP A 72 12.64 -24.86 -15.41
CA ASP A 72 13.91 -25.36 -14.88
C ASP A 72 14.72 -26.07 -15.96
N GLY A 73 15.86 -25.52 -16.39
CA GLY A 73 16.68 -26.14 -17.42
C GLY A 73 17.76 -27.11 -16.93
N ARG A 74 17.77 -27.50 -15.66
CA ARG A 74 18.73 -28.50 -15.13
C ARG A 74 18.50 -29.87 -15.75
N GLY A 75 19.57 -30.52 -16.20
CA GLY A 75 19.55 -31.81 -16.87
C GLY A 75 19.96 -33.00 -16.01
N LYS A 76 19.46 -34.19 -16.37
CA LYS A 76 20.00 -35.49 -15.93
C LYS A 76 19.90 -36.51 -17.06
N MET A 77 20.70 -37.56 -16.99
CA MET A 77 20.59 -38.72 -17.88
C MET A 77 19.56 -39.70 -17.33
N SER A 78 18.66 -40.20 -18.20
CA SER A 78 17.71 -41.26 -17.85
C SER A 78 18.36 -42.64 -17.88
N GLU A 79 17.68 -43.67 -17.35
CA GLU A 79 18.17 -45.06 -17.36
C GLU A 79 18.43 -45.60 -18.77
N GLY A 80 17.70 -45.12 -19.78
CA GLY A 80 17.92 -45.43 -21.20
C GLY A 80 19.05 -44.64 -21.87
N GLY A 81 19.74 -43.78 -21.12
CA GLY A 81 20.87 -42.98 -21.56
C GLY A 81 20.53 -41.68 -22.28
N THR A 82 19.25 -41.36 -22.42
CA THR A 82 18.79 -40.09 -23.00
C THR A 82 19.09 -38.92 -22.08
N ILE A 83 19.62 -37.84 -22.66
CA ILE A 83 19.80 -36.56 -22.00
C ILE A 83 18.75 -35.60 -22.56
N ALA A 84 18.16 -34.78 -21.69
CA ALA A 84 17.29 -33.67 -22.07
C ALA A 84 17.57 -32.47 -21.14
N ARG A 85 17.05 -31.29 -21.51
CA ARG A 85 17.05 -29.98 -20.81
C ARG A 85 18.01 -28.94 -21.42
N ILE A 86 17.90 -27.69 -20.98
CA ILE A 86 18.43 -26.50 -21.68
C ILE A 86 19.64 -25.83 -21.00
N SER A 87 20.14 -26.36 -19.88
CA SER A 87 21.34 -25.84 -19.20
C SER A 87 22.63 -26.23 -19.93
N PHE A 88 23.70 -25.44 -19.76
CA PHE A 88 24.98 -25.75 -20.41
C PHE A 88 25.53 -27.13 -20.03
N PRO A 89 25.36 -27.66 -18.78
CA PRO A 89 25.79 -29.02 -18.48
C PRO A 89 25.01 -30.08 -19.27
N ALA A 90 23.73 -29.84 -19.56
CA ALA A 90 22.92 -30.75 -20.36
C ALA A 90 23.37 -30.75 -21.82
N PHE A 91 23.62 -29.58 -22.40
CA PHE A 91 24.20 -29.46 -23.73
C PHE A 91 25.58 -30.11 -23.82
N PHE A 92 26.46 -29.90 -22.83
CA PHE A 92 27.79 -30.51 -22.78
C PHE A 92 27.70 -32.04 -22.83
N ALA A 93 26.85 -32.63 -21.97
CA ALA A 93 26.67 -34.07 -21.93
C ALA A 93 26.08 -34.62 -23.24
N ASN A 94 25.13 -33.90 -23.84
CA ASN A 94 24.57 -34.24 -25.15
C ASN A 94 25.61 -34.15 -26.28
N PHE A 95 26.47 -33.13 -26.28
CA PHE A 95 27.55 -33.00 -27.25
C PHE A 95 28.57 -34.13 -27.13
N ALA A 96 28.95 -34.51 -25.91
CA ALA A 96 29.84 -35.64 -25.69
C ALA A 96 29.26 -36.94 -26.27
N GLN A 97 27.96 -37.22 -26.04
CA GLN A 97 27.28 -38.38 -26.64
C GLN A 97 27.17 -38.29 -28.17
N SER A 98 26.97 -37.08 -28.70
CA SER A 98 26.85 -36.84 -30.15
C SER A 98 28.17 -37.02 -30.91
N ILE A 99 29.30 -36.75 -30.24
CA ILE A 99 30.65 -36.99 -30.79
C ILE A 99 30.98 -38.48 -30.73
N LYS A 100 30.83 -39.08 -29.54
CA LYS A 100 31.11 -40.50 -29.31
C LYS A 100 29.98 -41.12 -28.51
N SER A 101 29.25 -42.04 -29.14
CA SER A 101 28.16 -42.79 -28.51
C SER A 101 28.64 -43.49 -27.23
N SER A 102 27.84 -43.46 -26.17
CA SER A 102 28.16 -44.04 -24.86
C SER A 102 29.36 -43.41 -24.11
N SER A 103 29.85 -42.24 -24.53
CA SER A 103 30.90 -41.50 -23.82
C SER A 103 30.44 -41.00 -22.44
N VAL A 104 29.15 -40.67 -22.28
CA VAL A 104 28.56 -40.30 -20.99
C VAL A 104 27.90 -41.52 -20.37
N LYS A 105 28.35 -41.92 -19.18
CA LYS A 105 27.81 -43.06 -18.41
C LYS A 105 26.80 -42.63 -17.36
N SER A 106 27.00 -41.45 -16.77
CA SER A 106 26.02 -40.81 -15.91
C SER A 106 26.14 -39.29 -16.03
N PHE A 107 25.02 -38.59 -15.95
CA PHE A 107 24.99 -37.14 -15.86
C PHE A 107 23.92 -36.68 -14.87
N LYS A 108 24.32 -35.81 -13.94
CA LYS A 108 23.40 -35.09 -13.05
C LYS A 108 23.84 -33.63 -12.91
N ASN A 109 22.89 -32.72 -13.07
CA ASN A 109 23.05 -31.32 -12.73
C ASN A 109 22.37 -31.02 -11.39
N LEU A 110 23.18 -30.78 -10.36
CA LEU A 110 22.74 -30.46 -8.99
C LEU A 110 22.90 -28.98 -8.65
N ALA A 111 23.15 -28.12 -9.63
CA ALA A 111 23.26 -26.69 -9.41
C ALA A 111 21.96 -26.09 -8.84
N LEU A 112 22.09 -25.07 -8.00
CA LEU A 112 20.99 -24.35 -7.34
C LEU A 112 21.05 -22.88 -7.74
N LYS A 113 20.00 -22.39 -8.42
CA LYS A 113 19.95 -21.09 -9.12
C LYS A 113 20.37 -19.88 -8.26
N ASP A 114 20.15 -19.94 -6.95
CA ASP A 114 20.47 -18.85 -6.02
C ASP A 114 21.46 -19.30 -4.93
N SER A 115 22.45 -20.11 -5.28
CA SER A 115 23.49 -20.56 -4.34
C SER A 115 24.78 -19.76 -4.46
N GLY A 116 25.41 -19.50 -3.32
CA GLY A 116 26.73 -18.89 -3.18
C GLY A 116 27.72 -19.83 -2.52
N ALA A 117 28.95 -19.37 -2.30
CA ALA A 117 30.01 -20.19 -1.73
C ALA A 117 29.69 -20.65 -0.30
N GLN A 118 29.07 -19.80 0.52
CA GLN A 118 28.66 -20.20 1.87
C GLN A 118 27.59 -21.31 1.86
N ASP A 119 26.65 -21.26 0.91
CA ASP A 119 25.62 -22.29 0.77
C ASP A 119 26.27 -23.64 0.42
N TRP A 120 27.21 -23.65 -0.53
CA TRP A 120 27.95 -24.87 -0.90
C TRP A 120 28.88 -25.40 0.19
N LEU A 121 29.48 -24.52 1.00
CA LEU A 121 30.25 -24.95 2.18
C LEU A 121 29.35 -25.65 3.20
N TYR A 122 28.13 -25.15 3.42
CA TYR A 122 27.14 -25.83 4.27
C TYR A 122 26.73 -27.19 3.68
N PHE A 123 26.54 -27.30 2.36
CA PHE A 123 26.17 -28.58 1.74
C PHE A 123 27.28 -29.63 1.80
N LEU A 124 28.55 -29.20 1.80
CA LEU A 124 29.72 -30.10 1.82
C LEU A 124 30.18 -30.42 3.25
N ASP A 125 30.00 -29.50 4.19
CA ASP A 125 30.37 -29.66 5.59
C ASP A 125 29.38 -28.94 6.54
N PRO A 126 28.17 -29.50 6.73
CA PRO A 126 27.10 -28.86 7.50
C PRO A 126 27.39 -28.76 9.01
N LYS A 127 28.40 -29.48 9.52
CA LYS A 127 28.76 -29.44 10.94
C LYS A 127 29.58 -28.20 11.30
N ASN A 128 30.38 -27.70 10.36
CA ASN A 128 31.31 -26.59 10.59
C ASN A 128 30.89 -25.29 9.92
N ASN A 129 29.81 -25.31 9.13
CA ASN A 129 29.30 -24.15 8.41
C ASN A 129 27.83 -23.95 8.73
N VAL A 130 27.37 -22.71 8.61
CA VAL A 130 25.98 -22.33 8.89
C VAL A 130 25.39 -21.68 7.64
N ILE A 131 24.18 -22.07 7.31
CA ILE A 131 23.37 -21.43 6.28
C ILE A 131 22.41 -20.42 6.91
N ASN A 132 22.19 -19.28 6.26
CA ASN A 132 21.20 -18.33 6.73
C ASN A 132 19.77 -18.91 6.54
N GLU A 133 18.82 -18.48 7.37
CA GLU A 133 17.44 -18.98 7.29
C GLU A 133 16.76 -18.61 5.96
N SER A 134 17.12 -17.47 5.37
CA SER A 134 16.56 -17.00 4.10
C SER A 134 16.97 -17.86 2.91
N SER A 135 18.25 -18.22 2.76
CA SER A 135 18.72 -19.18 1.75
C SER A 135 18.09 -20.55 2.00
N LEU A 136 18.05 -21.01 3.26
CA LEU A 136 17.45 -22.29 3.61
C LEU A 136 15.96 -22.36 3.22
N SER A 137 15.22 -21.29 3.50
CA SER A 137 13.82 -21.14 3.09
C SER A 137 13.69 -21.13 1.57
N ASN A 138 14.53 -20.37 0.86
CA ASN A 138 14.55 -20.34 -0.61
C ASN A 138 14.76 -21.75 -1.18
N PHE A 139 15.77 -22.49 -0.72
CA PHE A 139 16.04 -23.85 -1.19
C PHE A 139 14.91 -24.83 -0.86
N LYS A 140 14.30 -24.72 0.33
CA LYS A 140 13.08 -25.47 0.68
C LYS A 140 11.92 -25.16 -0.28
N THR A 141 11.72 -23.92 -0.70
CA THR A 141 10.68 -23.64 -1.69
C THR A 141 10.94 -24.25 -3.06
N GLN A 142 12.21 -24.41 -3.46
CA GLN A 142 12.57 -25.04 -4.73
C GLN A 142 12.25 -26.54 -4.76
N ILE A 143 12.24 -27.24 -3.62
CA ILE A 143 11.86 -28.67 -3.53
C ILE A 143 10.34 -28.92 -3.44
N TYR A 144 9.53 -27.90 -3.14
CA TYR A 144 8.06 -28.06 -3.06
C TYR A 144 7.34 -27.86 -4.40
N ASN A 145 8.06 -27.46 -5.45
CA ASN A 145 7.53 -27.50 -6.81
C ASN A 145 7.35 -28.97 -7.23
N LYS A 146 6.20 -29.41 -7.78
CA LYS A 146 5.99 -30.82 -8.18
C LYS A 146 6.62 -31.16 -9.54
N SER A 147 7.83 -30.66 -9.81
CA SER A 147 8.57 -31.06 -11.02
C SER A 147 9.39 -32.32 -10.74
N ASN A 148 9.63 -33.15 -11.78
CA ASN A 148 10.56 -34.30 -11.72
C ASN A 148 11.97 -33.92 -11.24
N PHE A 149 12.29 -32.62 -11.28
CA PHE A 149 13.52 -32.06 -10.76
C PHE A 149 13.48 -31.84 -9.24
N ALA A 150 12.39 -31.31 -8.70
CA ALA A 150 12.26 -31.15 -7.26
C ALA A 150 12.34 -32.50 -6.55
N GLU A 151 11.94 -33.59 -7.21
CA GLU A 151 12.20 -34.95 -6.74
C GLU A 151 13.70 -35.27 -6.70
N THR A 152 14.47 -34.86 -7.72
CA THR A 152 15.93 -35.09 -7.75
C THR A 152 16.64 -34.29 -6.65
N ILE A 153 16.28 -33.02 -6.44
CA ILE A 153 16.85 -32.22 -5.34
C ILE A 153 16.35 -32.69 -3.99
N ARG A 154 15.06 -32.98 -3.81
CA ARG A 154 14.54 -33.56 -2.56
C ARG A 154 15.19 -34.90 -2.27
N PHE A 155 15.45 -35.70 -3.31
CA PHE A 155 16.16 -36.95 -3.16
C PHE A 155 17.59 -36.73 -2.66
N ILE A 156 18.34 -35.79 -3.23
CA ILE A 156 19.76 -35.55 -2.89
C ILE A 156 19.94 -34.74 -1.59
N PHE A 157 19.18 -33.66 -1.41
CA PHE A 157 19.35 -32.65 -0.37
C PHE A 157 18.30 -32.75 0.75
N GLY A 158 17.29 -33.62 0.63
CA GLY A 158 16.23 -33.76 1.62
C GLY A 158 15.46 -32.45 1.81
N ASN A 159 15.32 -32.04 3.08
CA ASN A 159 14.76 -30.74 3.47
C ASN A 159 15.85 -29.71 3.82
N PHE A 160 17.10 -29.94 3.37
CA PHE A 160 18.28 -29.12 3.73
C PHE A 160 18.56 -29.06 5.24
N ASP A 161 18.18 -30.12 5.96
CA ASP A 161 18.31 -30.28 7.42
C ASP A 161 19.72 -30.68 7.89
N GLY A 162 20.67 -30.81 6.98
CA GLY A 162 22.08 -31.05 7.28
C GLY A 162 22.57 -32.47 6.99
N ASP A 163 21.72 -33.40 6.54
CA ASP A 163 22.19 -34.68 5.98
C ASP A 163 22.34 -34.60 4.45
N PHE A 164 23.59 -34.46 4.00
CA PHE A 164 23.97 -34.42 2.58
C PHE A 164 24.80 -35.64 2.16
N SER A 165 24.57 -36.79 2.79
CA SER A 165 25.25 -38.05 2.47
C SER A 165 25.09 -38.48 1.00
N LYS A 166 23.92 -38.22 0.40
CA LYS A 166 23.66 -38.50 -1.02
C LYS A 166 24.42 -37.58 -1.96
N LEU A 167 24.55 -36.28 -1.64
CA LEU A 167 25.42 -35.37 -2.39
C LEU A 167 26.88 -35.87 -2.37
N THR A 168 27.36 -36.27 -1.18
CA THR A 168 28.70 -36.85 -1.00
C THR A 168 28.91 -38.07 -1.89
N LEU A 169 27.89 -38.93 -2.01
CA LEU A 169 27.92 -40.12 -2.86
C LEU A 169 27.94 -39.78 -4.36
N GLU A 170 27.20 -38.76 -4.80
CA GLU A 170 27.27 -38.30 -6.20
C GLU A 170 28.64 -37.70 -6.53
N ILE A 171 29.22 -36.91 -5.63
CA ILE A 171 30.59 -36.37 -5.79
C ILE A 171 31.61 -37.51 -5.88
N ARG A 172 31.48 -38.55 -5.05
CA ARG A 172 32.37 -39.72 -5.07
C ARG A 172 32.29 -40.52 -6.37
N LYS A 173 31.12 -40.56 -7.02
CA LYS A 173 30.91 -41.31 -8.29
C LYS A 173 31.36 -40.54 -9.54
N ALA A 174 31.46 -39.23 -9.46
CA ALA A 174 31.84 -38.38 -10.58
C ALA A 174 33.33 -38.55 -10.93
N ASN A 175 33.67 -38.47 -12.22
CA ASN A 175 35.06 -38.34 -12.66
C ASN A 175 35.33 -36.99 -13.33
N LEU A 176 34.26 -36.26 -13.67
CA LEU A 176 34.30 -34.90 -14.19
C LEU A 176 33.29 -34.05 -13.41
N ILE A 177 33.74 -32.96 -12.81
CA ILE A 177 32.92 -32.04 -12.03
C ILE A 177 33.08 -30.62 -12.60
N SER A 178 31.97 -29.93 -12.87
CA SER A 178 31.97 -28.49 -13.16
C SER A 178 31.35 -27.70 -12.01
N ILE A 179 31.90 -26.52 -11.72
CA ILE A 179 31.48 -25.67 -10.60
C ILE A 179 31.39 -24.22 -11.08
N SER A 180 30.19 -23.62 -11.01
CA SER A 180 29.98 -22.17 -11.14
C SER A 180 29.52 -21.57 -9.80
N VAL A 181 30.44 -21.01 -9.02
CA VAL A 181 30.12 -20.42 -7.70
C VAL A 181 30.92 -19.12 -7.51
N GLY A 182 30.29 -18.12 -6.89
CA GLY A 182 30.94 -16.86 -6.50
C GLY A 182 30.21 -15.60 -6.97
N TYR A 183 29.33 -15.70 -7.96
CA TYR A 183 28.59 -14.54 -8.48
C TYR A 183 27.57 -13.98 -7.49
N LYS A 184 26.81 -14.85 -6.80
CA LYS A 184 25.92 -14.41 -5.71
C LYS A 184 26.70 -13.74 -4.59
N ASP A 185 27.80 -14.34 -4.15
CA ASP A 185 28.67 -13.78 -3.10
C ASP A 185 29.18 -12.38 -3.49
N PHE A 186 29.53 -12.18 -4.76
CA PHE A 186 29.91 -10.88 -5.30
C PHE A 186 28.76 -9.86 -5.19
N LEU A 187 27.56 -10.17 -5.70
CA LEU A 187 26.44 -9.24 -5.67
C LEU A 187 25.95 -8.92 -4.25
N GLU A 188 25.86 -9.91 -3.37
CA GLU A 188 25.41 -9.71 -1.98
C GLU A 188 26.43 -8.91 -1.15
N SER A 189 27.72 -9.04 -1.48
CA SER A 189 28.77 -8.31 -0.77
C SER A 189 28.85 -6.83 -1.16
N PHE A 190 28.39 -6.46 -2.35
CA PHE A 190 28.48 -5.10 -2.90
C PHE A 190 27.09 -4.46 -3.08
N ASN A 191 26.42 -4.21 -1.95
CA ASN A 191 25.10 -3.56 -1.87
C ASN A 191 25.16 -2.19 -1.15
N SER A 192 24.01 -1.52 -1.01
CA SER A 192 23.91 -0.21 -0.32
C SER A 192 24.46 -0.24 1.12
N LYS A 193 24.35 -1.36 1.83
CA LYS A 193 24.89 -1.55 3.18
C LYS A 193 26.41 -1.57 3.17
N PHE A 194 27.05 -2.16 2.16
CA PHE A 194 28.50 -2.09 1.99
C PHE A 194 28.95 -0.62 1.89
N PHE A 195 28.33 0.15 0.99
CA PHE A 195 28.69 1.54 0.73
C PHE A 195 28.41 2.47 1.93
N SER A 196 27.25 2.35 2.58
CA SER A 196 26.92 3.13 3.78
C SER A 196 27.85 2.84 4.96
N ASN A 197 28.33 1.60 5.11
CA ASN A 197 29.29 1.21 6.14
C ASN A 197 30.72 1.70 5.86
N LEU A 198 30.99 2.31 4.71
CA LEU A 198 32.31 2.89 4.42
C LEU A 198 32.63 4.09 5.33
N LYS A 199 31.63 4.79 5.89
CA LYS A 199 31.79 5.93 6.82
C LYS A 199 32.78 6.99 6.30
N LEU A 200 32.67 7.35 5.02
CA LEU A 200 33.68 8.12 4.29
C LEU A 200 33.53 9.64 4.36
N VAL A 201 32.47 10.14 5.01
CA VAL A 201 32.02 11.55 4.90
C VAL A 201 33.10 12.56 5.28
N ASN A 202 34.06 12.19 6.15
CA ASN A 202 35.10 13.08 6.66
C ASN A 202 36.53 12.79 6.13
N LEU A 203 36.68 11.94 5.12
CA LEU A 203 38.00 11.58 4.57
C LEU A 203 38.31 12.37 3.29
N ASP A 204 39.58 12.69 3.06
CA ASP A 204 40.06 13.18 1.76
C ASP A 204 39.92 12.11 0.67
N GLU A 205 39.84 12.50 -0.60
CA GLU A 205 39.57 11.59 -1.73
C GLU A 205 40.57 10.43 -1.82
N HIS A 206 41.85 10.68 -1.54
CA HIS A 206 42.88 9.64 -1.55
C HIS A 206 42.60 8.59 -0.47
N LYS A 207 42.34 9.01 0.78
CA LYS A 207 42.00 8.10 1.89
C LYS A 207 40.66 7.40 1.68
N LYS A 208 39.69 8.04 1.02
CA LYS A 208 38.42 7.40 0.61
C LYS A 208 38.68 6.24 -0.34
N ASN A 209 39.50 6.47 -1.37
CA ASN A 209 39.83 5.47 -2.37
C ASN A 209 40.65 4.31 -1.80
N GLU A 210 41.61 4.59 -0.92
CA GLU A 210 42.38 3.54 -0.23
C GLU A 210 41.50 2.69 0.70
N ALA A 211 40.63 3.34 1.50
CA ALA A 211 39.70 2.63 2.38
C ALA A 211 38.70 1.78 1.59
N PHE A 212 38.19 2.29 0.46
CA PHE A 212 37.33 1.55 -0.46
C PHE A 212 38.04 0.32 -1.02
N LYS A 213 39.23 0.50 -1.62
CA LYS A 213 40.04 -0.61 -2.17
C LYS A 213 40.32 -1.67 -1.10
N ALA A 214 40.70 -1.27 0.11
CA ALA A 214 40.98 -2.22 1.19
C ALA A 214 39.75 -3.07 1.56
N LYS A 215 38.55 -2.47 1.62
CA LYS A 215 37.32 -3.23 1.90
C LYS A 215 36.91 -4.12 0.73
N VAL A 216 37.04 -3.65 -0.52
CA VAL A 216 36.78 -4.46 -1.71
C VAL A 216 37.72 -5.66 -1.75
N ASN A 217 39.03 -5.46 -1.52
CA ASN A 217 40.02 -6.52 -1.46
C ASN A 217 39.69 -7.56 -0.38
N LYS A 218 39.19 -7.13 0.79
CA LYS A 218 38.76 -8.03 1.86
C LYS A 218 37.58 -8.93 1.44
N VAL A 219 36.62 -8.37 0.70
CA VAL A 219 35.49 -9.14 0.14
C VAL A 219 36.01 -10.20 -0.83
N PHE A 220 36.83 -9.81 -1.82
CA PHE A 220 37.37 -10.77 -2.78
C PHE A 220 38.26 -11.84 -2.13
N ALA A 221 39.07 -11.49 -1.12
CA ALA A 221 39.82 -12.46 -0.34
C ALA A 221 38.92 -13.46 0.39
N THR A 222 37.74 -13.03 0.86
CA THR A 222 36.74 -13.91 1.48
C THR A 222 36.15 -14.87 0.45
N ILE A 223 35.76 -14.38 -0.73
CA ILE A 223 35.26 -15.21 -1.85
C ILE A 223 36.32 -16.26 -2.22
N ARG A 224 37.58 -15.84 -2.43
CA ARG A 224 38.71 -16.73 -2.73
C ARG A 224 38.89 -17.82 -1.68
N THR A 225 38.86 -17.44 -0.40
CA THR A 225 39.00 -18.38 0.73
C THR A 225 37.87 -19.42 0.73
N ASN A 226 36.63 -18.99 0.52
CA ASN A 226 35.48 -19.89 0.52
C ASN A 226 35.50 -20.86 -0.67
N LEU A 227 35.83 -20.36 -1.87
CA LEU A 227 35.98 -21.20 -3.06
C LEU A 227 37.11 -22.23 -2.92
N THR A 228 38.23 -21.84 -2.32
CA THR A 228 39.34 -22.76 -2.02
C THR A 228 38.87 -23.90 -1.12
N LYS A 229 38.16 -23.58 -0.03
CA LYS A 229 37.59 -24.58 0.88
C LYS A 229 36.59 -25.52 0.19
N ILE A 230 35.76 -25.02 -0.73
CA ILE A 230 34.85 -25.86 -1.53
C ILE A 230 35.65 -26.89 -2.33
N VAL A 231 36.70 -26.46 -3.03
CA VAL A 231 37.55 -27.35 -3.82
C VAL A 231 38.25 -28.38 -2.93
N GLU A 232 38.78 -27.96 -1.77
CA GLU A 232 39.41 -28.85 -0.79
C GLU A 232 38.45 -29.93 -0.27
N LEU A 233 37.21 -29.55 0.09
CA LEU A 233 36.18 -30.48 0.55
C LEU A 233 35.78 -31.47 -0.55
N ILE A 234 35.62 -31.01 -1.79
CA ILE A 234 35.32 -31.90 -2.92
C ILE A 234 36.49 -32.86 -3.18
N LYS A 235 37.74 -32.38 -3.17
CA LYS A 235 38.93 -33.25 -3.32
C LYS A 235 39.06 -34.26 -2.18
N LYS A 236 38.65 -33.90 -0.96
CA LYS A 236 38.61 -34.83 0.18
C LYS A 236 37.58 -35.94 -0.04
N ILE A 237 36.46 -35.64 -0.69
CA ILE A 237 35.43 -36.63 -1.03
C ILE A 237 35.87 -37.49 -2.22
N ASN A 238 36.51 -36.87 -3.22
CA ASN A 238 36.95 -37.50 -4.46
C ASN A 238 38.26 -36.87 -4.99
N PRO A 239 39.44 -37.44 -4.68
CA PRO A 239 40.72 -36.89 -5.11
C PRO A 239 41.00 -37.10 -6.62
N ASP A 240 40.33 -38.08 -7.23
CA ASP A 240 40.58 -38.49 -8.62
C ASP A 240 39.75 -37.72 -9.64
N ALA A 241 38.67 -37.05 -9.22
CA ALA A 241 37.86 -36.22 -10.10
C ALA A 241 38.66 -35.11 -10.79
N TYR A 242 38.34 -34.88 -12.07
CA TYR A 242 38.70 -33.65 -12.77
C TYR A 242 37.70 -32.56 -12.39
N ILE A 243 38.18 -31.52 -11.71
CA ILE A 243 37.36 -30.38 -11.26
C ILE A 243 37.62 -29.20 -12.19
N ASN A 244 36.55 -28.58 -12.68
CA ASN A 244 36.57 -27.45 -13.60
C ASN A 244 35.79 -26.28 -12.99
N LEU A 245 36.49 -25.23 -12.59
CA LEU A 245 35.88 -23.97 -12.15
C LEU A 245 35.51 -23.15 -13.38
N ILE A 246 34.24 -22.76 -13.48
CA ILE A 246 33.69 -22.07 -14.65
C ILE A 246 33.59 -20.58 -14.34
N GLY A 247 34.24 -19.74 -15.15
CA GLY A 247 34.14 -18.28 -15.06
C GLY A 247 32.79 -17.74 -15.55
N TYR A 248 32.49 -16.49 -15.22
CA TYR A 248 31.27 -15.76 -15.61
C TYR A 248 31.54 -14.79 -16.76
N TYR A 249 30.50 -14.36 -17.48
CA TYR A 249 30.69 -13.36 -18.53
C TYR A 249 31.16 -12.02 -17.94
N SER A 250 32.34 -11.54 -18.38
CA SER A 250 32.99 -10.39 -17.75
C SER A 250 32.36 -9.04 -18.11
N ASP A 251 31.84 -8.88 -19.33
CA ASP A 251 31.28 -7.61 -19.79
C ASP A 251 29.77 -7.51 -19.47
N GLN A 252 29.47 -7.05 -18.26
CA GLN A 252 28.10 -6.84 -17.78
C GLN A 252 27.85 -5.36 -17.51
N PRO A 253 27.61 -4.52 -18.55
CA PRO A 253 27.54 -3.07 -18.36
C PRO A 253 26.38 -2.64 -17.47
N LYS A 254 25.28 -3.41 -17.42
CA LYS A 254 24.16 -3.16 -16.49
C LYS A 254 24.60 -3.28 -15.02
N ILE A 255 25.35 -4.32 -14.69
CA ILE A 255 25.87 -4.55 -13.32
C ILE A 255 26.96 -3.53 -12.99
N GLN A 256 27.86 -3.26 -13.94
CA GLN A 256 28.90 -2.26 -13.76
C GLN A 256 28.29 -0.87 -13.52
N LYS A 257 27.25 -0.50 -14.28
CA LYS A 257 26.51 0.75 -14.10
C LYS A 257 25.89 0.81 -12.70
N TYR A 258 25.17 -0.23 -12.26
CA TYR A 258 24.59 -0.30 -10.92
C TYR A 258 25.63 -0.09 -9.80
N LEU A 259 26.78 -0.75 -9.89
CA LEU A 259 27.85 -0.63 -8.89
C LEU A 259 28.49 0.77 -8.91
N ASN A 260 28.72 1.33 -10.10
CA ASN A 260 29.24 2.68 -10.28
C ASN A 260 28.28 3.73 -9.72
N ASP A 261 26.99 3.57 -9.97
CA ASP A 261 25.92 4.46 -9.52
C ASP A 261 25.77 4.43 -7.99
N LEU A 262 25.80 3.24 -7.38
CA LEU A 262 25.83 3.10 -5.93
C LEU A 262 27.03 3.82 -5.29
N ALA A 263 28.20 3.72 -5.90
CA ALA A 263 29.38 4.40 -5.38
C ALA A 263 29.32 5.92 -5.57
N LYS A 264 28.85 6.39 -6.73
CA LYS A 264 28.62 7.82 -6.98
C LYS A 264 27.67 8.44 -5.97
N SER A 265 26.59 7.73 -5.59
CA SER A 265 25.67 8.19 -4.53
C SER A 265 26.35 8.37 -3.16
N HIS A 266 27.52 7.77 -2.97
CA HIS A 266 28.35 7.89 -1.76
C HIS A 266 29.64 8.71 -2.01
N LEU A 267 29.67 9.53 -3.08
CA LEU A 267 30.79 10.39 -3.45
C LEU A 267 32.10 9.63 -3.68
N LEU A 268 32.01 8.47 -4.33
CA LEU A 268 33.14 7.64 -4.74
C LEU A 268 33.20 7.52 -6.25
N ASP A 269 34.39 7.76 -6.81
CA ASP A 269 34.70 7.41 -8.18
C ASP A 269 35.37 6.03 -8.20
N ILE A 270 34.71 5.05 -8.83
CA ILE A 270 35.24 3.69 -8.89
C ILE A 270 36.04 3.52 -10.18
N ASN A 271 37.29 3.08 -10.06
CA ASN A 271 37.96 2.41 -11.15
C ASN A 271 37.21 1.08 -11.45
N PRO A 272 36.60 0.91 -12.64
CA PRO A 272 35.84 -0.28 -13.00
C PRO A 272 36.63 -1.60 -12.83
N GLU A 273 37.96 -1.56 -12.92
CA GLU A 273 38.81 -2.74 -12.73
C GLU A 273 38.86 -3.23 -11.27
N VAL A 274 38.58 -2.36 -10.30
CA VAL A 274 38.58 -2.68 -8.87
C VAL A 274 37.32 -3.46 -8.48
N LEU A 275 36.18 -3.10 -9.07
CA LEU A 275 34.88 -3.66 -8.74
C LEU A 275 34.16 -4.12 -10.03
N SER A 276 34.50 -5.33 -10.48
CA SER A 276 33.96 -5.95 -11.70
C SER A 276 33.90 -7.48 -11.62
N ILE A 277 33.12 -8.07 -12.53
CA ILE A 277 33.09 -9.54 -12.72
C ILE A 277 34.40 -10.04 -13.32
N ALA A 278 35.09 -9.25 -14.13
CA ALA A 278 36.44 -9.57 -14.59
C ALA A 278 37.40 -9.80 -13.41
N ARG A 279 37.29 -9.00 -12.34
CA ARG A 279 38.05 -9.23 -11.12
C ARG A 279 37.62 -10.52 -10.42
N LEU A 280 36.32 -10.81 -10.30
CA LEU A 280 35.83 -12.08 -9.77
C LEU A 280 36.42 -13.29 -10.51
N ASN A 281 36.44 -13.26 -11.84
CA ASN A 281 37.01 -14.32 -12.67
C ASN A 281 38.50 -14.53 -12.39
N LYS A 282 39.28 -13.46 -12.20
CA LYS A 282 40.70 -13.57 -11.78
C LYS A 282 40.85 -14.24 -10.42
N GLU A 283 39.93 -13.99 -9.48
CA GLU A 283 39.93 -14.67 -8.18
C GLU A 283 39.63 -16.16 -8.33
N ILE A 284 38.68 -16.54 -9.19
CA ILE A 284 38.34 -17.95 -9.49
C ILE A 284 39.52 -18.67 -10.16
N GLU A 285 40.18 -18.01 -11.12
CA GLU A 285 41.38 -18.50 -11.79
C GLU A 285 42.52 -18.77 -10.80
N GLN A 286 42.77 -17.83 -9.88
CA GLN A 286 43.78 -18.00 -8.82
C GLN A 286 43.45 -19.14 -7.86
N VAL A 287 42.17 -19.36 -7.54
CA VAL A 287 41.75 -20.53 -6.74
C VAL A 287 42.04 -21.82 -7.50
N ALA A 288 41.78 -21.85 -8.82
CA ALA A 288 42.03 -23.03 -9.63
C ALA A 288 43.52 -23.39 -9.67
N GLU A 289 44.38 -22.39 -9.90
CA GLU A 289 45.83 -22.54 -9.90
C GLU A 289 46.34 -23.04 -8.53
N PHE A 290 45.98 -22.33 -7.45
CA PHE A 290 46.38 -22.69 -6.09
C PHE A 290 45.91 -24.09 -5.69
N SER A 291 44.69 -24.44 -6.08
CA SER A 291 44.10 -25.73 -5.73
C SER A 291 44.48 -26.83 -6.71
N SER A 292 45.30 -26.59 -7.74
CA SER A 292 45.62 -27.55 -8.81
C SER A 292 44.35 -28.20 -9.41
N VAL A 293 43.43 -27.37 -9.86
CA VAL A 293 42.23 -27.74 -10.64
C VAL A 293 42.15 -26.87 -11.89
N ASN A 294 41.27 -27.21 -12.83
CA ASN A 294 41.18 -26.47 -14.08
C ASN A 294 40.28 -25.25 -13.95
N TYR A 295 40.67 -24.14 -14.57
CA TYR A 295 39.81 -22.97 -14.77
C TYR A 295 39.40 -22.92 -16.24
N VAL A 296 38.10 -22.78 -16.50
CA VAL A 296 37.57 -22.65 -17.85
C VAL A 296 36.78 -21.35 -17.96
N TYR A 297 37.17 -20.50 -18.91
CA TYR A 297 36.43 -19.30 -19.29
C TYR A 297 35.70 -19.55 -20.62
N PRO A 298 34.39 -19.88 -20.61
CA PRO A 298 33.69 -20.32 -21.82
C PRO A 298 33.24 -19.16 -22.73
N PHE A 299 33.74 -17.93 -22.53
CA PHE A 299 33.26 -16.71 -23.20
C PHE A 299 34.31 -16.06 -24.13
N THR A 300 35.18 -16.85 -24.77
CA THR A 300 36.36 -16.36 -25.50
C THR A 300 36.09 -15.73 -26.89
N GLN A 301 34.86 -15.78 -27.41
CA GLN A 301 34.53 -15.26 -28.76
C GLN A 301 34.08 -13.79 -28.75
N LYS A 302 34.62 -12.92 -29.62
CA LYS A 302 34.23 -11.48 -29.71
C LYS A 302 32.72 -11.23 -29.93
N LYS A 303 31.95 -12.22 -30.40
CA LYS A 303 30.54 -12.08 -30.79
C LYS A 303 29.51 -12.08 -29.65
N TRP A 304 29.92 -12.32 -28.39
CA TRP A 304 29.01 -12.19 -27.24
C TRP A 304 28.42 -10.78 -27.13
N ASP A 305 29.18 -9.77 -27.56
CA ASP A 305 28.74 -8.37 -27.56
C ASP A 305 27.93 -7.99 -28.80
N GLU A 306 28.26 -8.53 -29.98
CA GLU A 306 27.58 -8.24 -31.25
C GLU A 306 26.18 -8.84 -31.35
N SER A 307 25.89 -9.93 -30.62
CA SER A 307 24.61 -10.65 -30.65
C SER A 307 24.09 -10.97 -29.25
N ARG A 308 24.27 -10.01 -28.34
CA ARG A 308 23.97 -10.14 -26.91
C ARG A 308 22.54 -10.61 -26.60
N GLU A 309 21.53 -10.13 -27.33
CA GLU A 309 20.13 -10.54 -27.13
C GLU A 309 19.85 -12.02 -27.50
N LEU A 310 20.69 -12.61 -28.35
CA LEU A 310 20.58 -14.02 -28.71
C LEU A 310 21.08 -14.92 -27.56
N PHE A 311 22.09 -14.45 -26.83
CA PHE A 311 22.80 -15.26 -25.84
C PHE A 311 22.38 -14.99 -24.41
N PHE A 312 21.91 -13.79 -24.08
CA PHE A 312 21.50 -13.38 -22.74
C PHE A 312 20.06 -12.88 -22.70
N ASP A 313 19.41 -13.02 -21.56
CA ASP A 313 18.03 -12.58 -21.36
C ASP A 313 17.88 -11.06 -21.58
N GLN A 314 16.76 -10.61 -22.17
CA GLN A 314 16.58 -9.18 -22.47
C GLN A 314 16.40 -8.31 -21.21
N GLN A 315 15.95 -8.88 -20.09
CA GLN A 315 15.61 -8.16 -18.87
C GLN A 315 16.86 -7.70 -18.12
N MET A 316 17.66 -8.66 -17.65
CA MET A 316 18.84 -8.46 -16.82
C MET A 316 20.15 -8.58 -17.61
N ASN A 317 20.14 -9.23 -18.78
CA ASN A 317 21.28 -9.35 -19.70
C ASN A 317 22.52 -10.05 -19.11
N PHE A 318 22.36 -10.82 -18.03
CA PHE A 318 23.45 -11.61 -17.45
C PHE A 318 23.17 -13.11 -17.43
N ALA A 319 21.91 -13.53 -17.50
CA ALA A 319 21.57 -14.94 -17.50
C ALA A 319 21.58 -15.46 -18.95
N PRO A 320 22.30 -16.55 -19.25
CA PRO A 320 22.30 -17.11 -20.59
C PRO A 320 20.90 -17.63 -20.98
N GLN A 321 20.48 -17.35 -22.21
CA GLN A 321 19.35 -18.02 -22.84
C GLN A 321 19.77 -19.41 -23.33
N ILE A 322 18.83 -20.15 -23.94
CA ILE A 322 19.08 -21.49 -24.50
C ILE A 322 20.29 -21.48 -25.45
N LYS A 323 20.39 -20.49 -26.34
CA LYS A 323 21.53 -20.35 -27.26
C LYS A 323 22.82 -20.00 -26.53
N GLY A 324 22.76 -19.16 -25.50
CA GLY A 324 23.91 -18.85 -24.64
C GLY A 324 24.43 -20.10 -23.91
N HIS A 325 23.54 -20.92 -23.34
CA HIS A 325 23.91 -22.20 -22.73
C HIS A 325 24.52 -23.19 -23.73
N LYS A 326 23.99 -23.22 -24.95
CA LYS A 326 24.54 -24.03 -26.05
C LYS A 326 25.95 -23.60 -26.43
N GLN A 327 26.22 -22.29 -26.50
CA GLN A 327 27.54 -21.76 -26.79
C GLN A 327 28.54 -22.00 -25.65
N ILE A 328 28.13 -21.78 -24.39
CA ILE A 328 28.93 -22.13 -23.21
C ILE A 328 29.36 -23.60 -23.26
N ALA A 329 28.41 -24.50 -23.55
CA ALA A 329 28.66 -25.92 -23.65
C ALA A 329 29.61 -26.29 -24.80
N GLN A 330 29.46 -25.64 -25.97
CA GLN A 330 30.32 -25.83 -27.14
C GLN A 330 31.77 -25.41 -26.81
N ASN A 331 31.95 -24.24 -26.20
CA ASN A 331 33.28 -23.76 -25.82
C ASN A 331 33.91 -24.62 -24.72
N LEU A 332 33.11 -25.07 -23.74
CA LEU A 332 33.56 -25.95 -22.67
C LEU A 332 34.01 -27.31 -23.21
N ILE A 333 33.22 -27.96 -24.07
CA ILE A 333 33.60 -29.29 -24.59
C ILE A 333 34.85 -29.21 -25.45
N LEU A 334 34.96 -28.20 -26.32
CA LEU A 334 36.17 -28.00 -27.15
C LEU A 334 37.41 -27.77 -26.27
N SER A 335 37.29 -26.99 -25.19
CA SER A 335 38.40 -26.71 -24.27
C SER A 335 38.91 -27.95 -23.53
N LEU A 336 38.05 -28.95 -23.31
CA LEU A 336 38.36 -30.17 -22.56
C LEU A 336 38.74 -31.36 -23.45
N THR A 337 38.43 -31.32 -24.74
CA THR A 337 38.64 -32.45 -25.67
C THR A 337 39.74 -32.26 -26.69
N LEU A 338 40.00 -31.03 -27.14
CA LEU A 338 40.95 -30.77 -28.23
C LEU A 338 42.40 -30.98 -27.81
N GLU A 339 43.20 -31.57 -28.70
CA GLU A 339 44.65 -31.76 -28.54
C GLU A 339 45.42 -30.59 -29.16
N SER A 340 46.41 -30.02 -28.46
CA SER A 340 47.27 -28.96 -29.03
C SER A 340 48.49 -29.46 -29.81
N LYS A 341 48.81 -30.77 -29.76
CA LYS A 341 50.12 -31.28 -30.18
C LYS A 341 50.36 -31.41 -31.70
N GLU A 342 49.39 -31.08 -32.55
CA GLU A 342 49.58 -31.21 -34.01
C GLU A 342 50.19 -29.98 -34.71
N GLN A 343 50.45 -28.87 -34.01
CA GLN A 343 50.62 -27.58 -34.70
C GLN A 343 52.04 -27.06 -34.99
N GLU A 344 53.13 -27.70 -34.56
CA GLU A 344 54.48 -27.18 -34.88
C GLU A 344 55.20 -27.87 -36.06
N ASN A 345 54.79 -29.07 -36.50
CA ASN A 345 55.59 -29.85 -37.46
C ASN A 345 54.99 -30.04 -38.86
N SER A 346 53.81 -29.50 -39.18
CA SER A 346 53.30 -29.52 -40.55
C SER A 346 52.98 -28.11 -41.02
N GLY A 347 53.78 -27.56 -41.93
CA GLY A 347 53.67 -26.19 -42.45
C GLY A 347 52.38 -25.87 -43.23
N LEU A 348 51.28 -26.59 -43.00
CA LEU A 348 49.98 -26.42 -43.63
C LEU A 348 48.98 -25.86 -42.60
N LYS A 349 48.70 -24.55 -42.67
CA LYS A 349 47.58 -23.93 -41.96
C LYS A 349 46.26 -24.40 -42.61
N THR A 350 45.64 -25.44 -42.05
CA THR A 350 44.28 -25.85 -42.41
C THR A 350 43.24 -24.89 -41.81
N ASP A 351 42.02 -24.84 -42.36
CA ASP A 351 40.89 -24.09 -41.77
C ASP A 351 40.64 -24.50 -40.30
N LEU A 352 40.96 -25.75 -39.95
CA LEU A 352 40.96 -26.31 -38.60
C LEU A 352 41.88 -25.52 -37.65
N ASN A 353 43.11 -25.23 -38.10
CA ASN A 353 44.09 -24.48 -37.33
C ASN A 353 43.66 -23.03 -37.12
N LYS A 354 42.89 -22.46 -38.07
CA LYS A 354 42.30 -21.12 -37.95
C LYS A 354 41.19 -21.08 -36.90
N VAL A 355 40.29 -22.07 -36.87
CA VAL A 355 39.21 -22.15 -35.85
C VAL A 355 39.77 -22.31 -34.43
N ILE A 356 40.82 -23.10 -34.26
CA ILE A 356 41.49 -23.30 -32.96
C ILE A 356 42.25 -22.04 -32.52
N SER A 357 43.09 -21.47 -33.40
CA SER A 357 43.93 -20.29 -33.09
C SER A 357 43.17 -18.96 -32.95
N THR A 358 41.97 -18.83 -33.53
CA THR A 358 41.16 -17.59 -33.44
C THR A 358 40.17 -17.55 -32.28
N ASN A 359 39.85 -18.70 -31.67
CA ASN A 359 38.81 -18.81 -30.63
C ASN A 359 39.32 -19.25 -29.24
N PHE A 360 40.58 -19.70 -29.14
CA PHE A 360 41.18 -20.18 -27.88
C PHE A 360 42.56 -19.54 -27.71
N THR A 361 42.76 -18.72 -26.67
CA THR A 361 43.95 -17.88 -26.47
C THR A 361 45.02 -18.48 -25.54
N ASN A 362 44.75 -19.61 -24.88
CA ASN A 362 45.68 -20.21 -23.91
C ASN A 362 46.28 -21.51 -24.43
N ASN A 363 47.52 -21.82 -24.02
CA ASN A 363 48.20 -23.10 -24.23
C ASN A 363 47.27 -24.27 -23.84
N THR A 364 46.61 -24.90 -24.81
CA THR A 364 45.62 -25.97 -24.62
C THR A 364 46.23 -27.30 -24.12
N ASN A 365 47.56 -27.34 -23.89
CA ASN A 365 48.30 -28.56 -23.53
C ASN A 365 48.02 -29.08 -22.10
N ASP A 366 47.45 -28.26 -21.23
CA ASP A 366 47.14 -28.61 -19.84
C ASP A 366 45.63 -28.64 -19.52
N SER A 367 44.75 -28.32 -20.49
CA SER A 367 43.29 -28.32 -20.29
C SER A 367 42.59 -29.57 -20.84
N GLN A 368 43.25 -30.38 -21.69
CA GLN A 368 42.66 -31.62 -22.19
C GLN A 368 42.47 -32.63 -21.06
N GLN A 369 41.23 -33.02 -20.83
CA GLN A 369 40.84 -33.98 -19.80
C GLN A 369 40.08 -35.18 -20.36
N ILE A 370 39.58 -35.07 -21.60
CA ILE A 370 38.63 -36.01 -22.20
C ILE A 370 39.12 -36.37 -23.60
N TYR A 371 39.04 -37.65 -23.96
CA TYR A 371 39.31 -38.11 -25.31
C TYR A 371 38.03 -38.67 -25.95
N LEU A 372 37.44 -37.92 -26.87
CA LEU A 372 36.22 -38.32 -27.61
C LEU A 372 36.49 -38.72 -29.07
N GLY A 373 37.66 -38.39 -29.60
CA GLY A 373 38.05 -38.62 -30.99
C GLY A 373 39.11 -37.61 -31.41
N SER A 374 39.53 -37.67 -32.67
CA SER A 374 40.43 -36.68 -33.27
C SER A 374 39.81 -35.27 -33.27
N ASN A 375 40.65 -34.23 -33.31
CA ASN A 375 40.19 -32.83 -33.40
C ASN A 375 39.21 -32.62 -34.56
N LYS A 376 39.44 -33.29 -35.70
CA LYS A 376 38.55 -33.24 -36.86
C LYS A 376 37.18 -33.83 -36.57
N GLU A 377 37.10 -35.02 -35.98
CA GLU A 377 35.83 -35.68 -35.64
C GLU A 377 35.01 -34.83 -34.65
N ILE A 378 35.67 -34.21 -33.67
CA ILE A 378 35.03 -33.32 -32.70
C ILE A 378 34.45 -32.09 -33.41
N LEU A 379 35.25 -31.43 -34.26
CA LEU A 379 34.84 -30.21 -34.95
C LEU A 379 33.75 -30.47 -36.01
N ASP A 380 33.80 -31.60 -36.73
CA ASP A 380 32.76 -31.98 -37.71
C ASP A 380 31.39 -32.17 -37.03
N LYS A 381 31.36 -32.53 -35.74
CA LYS A 381 30.13 -32.69 -34.95
C LYS A 381 29.63 -31.41 -34.29
N LEU A 382 30.53 -30.45 -34.07
CA LEU A 382 30.25 -29.20 -33.35
C LEU A 382 30.27 -27.95 -34.25
N THR A 383 30.44 -28.12 -35.55
CA THR A 383 30.34 -27.06 -36.56
C THR A 383 29.19 -27.32 -37.52
N LEU A 384 28.69 -26.26 -38.16
CA LEU A 384 27.75 -26.34 -39.26
C LEU A 384 28.28 -25.49 -40.41
N ASN A 385 28.45 -26.09 -41.58
CA ASN A 385 29.11 -25.47 -42.73
C ASN A 385 30.50 -24.90 -42.36
N GLY A 386 31.25 -25.62 -41.52
CA GLY A 386 32.57 -25.19 -41.02
C GLY A 386 32.55 -24.08 -39.96
N SER A 387 31.36 -23.63 -39.50
CA SER A 387 31.23 -22.56 -38.51
C SER A 387 30.68 -23.07 -37.17
N LEU A 388 31.41 -22.77 -36.08
CA LEU A 388 30.96 -22.99 -34.70
C LEU A 388 29.70 -22.16 -34.39
N GLU A 389 29.64 -20.93 -34.90
CA GLU A 389 28.52 -20.02 -34.71
C GLU A 389 27.24 -20.54 -35.39
N SER A 390 27.35 -20.98 -36.64
CA SER A 390 26.21 -21.52 -37.39
C SER A 390 25.60 -22.74 -36.67
N PHE A 391 26.43 -23.53 -35.99
CA PHE A 391 25.96 -24.65 -35.19
C PHE A 391 25.16 -24.20 -33.96
N VAL A 392 25.63 -23.16 -33.24
CA VAL A 392 24.91 -22.59 -32.10
C VAL A 392 23.57 -22.03 -32.55
N ASN A 393 23.58 -21.18 -33.58
CA ASN A 393 22.40 -20.44 -34.05
C ASN A 393 21.29 -21.35 -34.58
N LYS A 394 21.63 -22.47 -35.24
CA LYS A 394 20.65 -23.44 -35.74
C LYS A 394 19.90 -24.13 -34.60
N ASP A 395 18.58 -24.26 -34.71
CA ASP A 395 17.78 -25.05 -33.78
C ASP A 395 18.06 -26.55 -33.95
N SER A 396 18.43 -27.21 -32.85
CA SER A 396 18.63 -28.66 -32.80
C SER A 396 17.36 -29.39 -32.36
N ASN A 397 17.27 -30.68 -32.73
CA ASN A 397 16.22 -31.55 -32.22
C ASN A 397 16.29 -31.70 -30.69
N PHE A 398 17.51 -31.67 -30.12
CA PHE A 398 17.71 -31.67 -28.68
C PHE A 398 17.03 -30.47 -28.00
N GLU A 399 17.20 -29.25 -28.55
CA GLU A 399 16.51 -28.05 -28.07
C GLU A 399 14.99 -28.21 -28.13
N LYS A 400 14.45 -28.65 -29.27
CA LYS A 400 13.00 -28.84 -29.46
C LYS A 400 12.41 -29.86 -28.49
N THR A 401 13.04 -31.02 -28.34
CA THR A 401 12.59 -32.07 -27.41
C THR A 401 12.68 -31.60 -25.97
N SER A 402 13.79 -30.95 -25.60
CA SER A 402 13.99 -30.42 -24.25
C SER A 402 12.95 -29.37 -23.88
N ILE A 403 12.63 -28.43 -24.80
CA ILE A 403 11.60 -27.41 -24.59
C ILE A 403 10.21 -28.08 -24.49
N LYS A 404 9.91 -29.05 -25.37
CA LYS A 404 8.62 -29.76 -25.34
C LYS A 404 8.40 -30.48 -24.01
N GLU A 405 9.41 -31.19 -23.51
CA GLU A 405 9.35 -31.84 -22.19
C GLU A 405 9.22 -30.84 -21.03
N LEU A 406 9.82 -29.65 -21.15
CA LEU A 406 9.66 -28.59 -20.17
C LEU A 406 8.24 -27.99 -20.18
N GLN A 407 7.54 -28.05 -21.32
CA GLN A 407 6.20 -27.48 -21.51
C GLN A 407 5.06 -28.48 -21.29
N THR A 408 5.30 -29.79 -21.39
CA THR A 408 4.31 -30.83 -21.06
C THR A 408 4.12 -30.91 -19.55
N LYS A 409 3.08 -30.25 -19.03
CA LYS A 409 2.64 -30.36 -17.63
C LYS A 409 2.07 -31.73 -17.33
N ASP A 410 2.43 -32.32 -16.20
CA ASP A 410 1.62 -33.36 -15.57
C ASP A 410 0.26 -32.79 -15.15
N ALA A 411 -0.81 -33.38 -15.66
CA ALA A 411 -2.19 -33.00 -15.38
C ALA A 411 -2.62 -33.26 -13.92
N SER A 412 -1.78 -33.92 -13.11
CA SER A 412 -2.02 -34.20 -11.69
C SER A 412 -1.56 -33.09 -10.74
N ALA A 413 -1.05 -31.97 -11.25
CA ALA A 413 -0.64 -30.82 -10.44
C ALA A 413 -1.84 -30.00 -9.95
N GLU A 414 -2.66 -30.60 -9.08
CA GLU A 414 -3.57 -29.84 -8.22
C GLU A 414 -2.77 -28.78 -7.46
N THR A 415 -3.12 -27.52 -7.74
CA THR A 415 -2.74 -26.28 -7.04
C THR A 415 -1.30 -26.22 -6.52
N SER A 416 -0.35 -25.87 -7.40
CA SER A 416 0.90 -25.27 -6.95
C SER A 416 0.58 -24.09 -6.01
N PHE A 417 1.18 -24.07 -4.82
CA PHE A 417 0.96 -23.02 -3.85
C PHE A 417 1.70 -21.74 -4.28
N TYR A 418 1.11 -21.02 -5.25
CA TYR A 418 1.61 -19.79 -5.85
C TYR A 418 2.00 -18.76 -4.80
N ALA A 419 1.22 -18.63 -3.72
CA ALA A 419 1.44 -17.64 -2.68
C ALA A 419 2.80 -17.77 -1.95
N SER A 420 3.24 -18.99 -1.59
CA SER A 420 4.61 -19.18 -1.03
C SER A 420 5.70 -18.80 -2.03
N SER A 421 5.58 -19.25 -3.28
CA SER A 421 6.57 -18.95 -4.31
C SER A 421 6.68 -17.46 -4.60
N ILE A 422 5.58 -16.72 -4.41
CA ILE A 422 5.50 -15.27 -4.59
C ILE A 422 6.10 -14.53 -3.42
N LEU A 423 5.86 -14.97 -2.19
CA LEU A 423 6.56 -14.43 -1.03
C LEU A 423 8.08 -14.56 -1.19
N THR A 424 8.57 -15.70 -1.66
CA THR A 424 10.00 -15.90 -1.93
C THR A 424 10.52 -14.93 -2.99
N LYS A 425 9.81 -14.77 -4.11
CA LYS A 425 10.21 -13.87 -5.20
C LYS A 425 10.20 -12.39 -4.77
N ILE A 426 9.18 -11.97 -4.03
CA ILE A 426 9.04 -10.60 -3.52
C ILE A 426 10.09 -10.31 -2.44
N THR A 427 10.34 -11.27 -1.54
CA THR A 427 11.39 -11.14 -0.52
C THR A 427 12.77 -11.02 -1.16
N ALA A 428 13.08 -11.86 -2.15
CA ALA A 428 14.34 -11.80 -2.90
C ALA A 428 14.49 -10.48 -3.66
N PHE A 429 13.39 -9.96 -4.21
CA PHE A 429 13.40 -8.71 -4.97
C PHE A 429 13.63 -7.47 -4.09
N PHE A 430 13.09 -7.44 -2.88
CA PHE A 430 13.27 -6.32 -1.95
C PHE A 430 14.47 -6.50 -1.00
N ASP A 431 15.24 -7.58 -1.16
CA ASP A 431 16.47 -7.92 -0.43
C ASP A 431 16.36 -7.78 1.11
N SER A 432 15.16 -7.98 1.65
CA SER A 432 14.90 -7.85 3.09
C SER A 432 13.54 -8.39 3.51
N GLU A 433 13.52 -9.35 4.44
CA GLU A 433 12.30 -9.70 5.18
C GLU A 433 11.80 -8.56 6.08
N GLU A 434 12.67 -7.58 6.38
CA GLU A 434 12.32 -6.41 7.18
C GLU A 434 11.58 -5.33 6.38
N ASN A 435 11.55 -5.44 5.04
CA ASN A 435 10.84 -4.53 4.17
C ASN A 435 9.32 -4.56 4.48
N GLN A 436 8.71 -3.38 4.63
CA GLN A 436 7.30 -3.25 5.02
C GLN A 436 6.34 -3.94 4.03
N PHE A 437 6.61 -3.86 2.72
CA PHE A 437 5.82 -4.55 1.70
C PHE A 437 5.96 -6.07 1.80
N VAL A 438 7.18 -6.57 2.01
CA VAL A 438 7.44 -8.01 2.23
C VAL A 438 6.71 -8.51 3.47
N LYS A 439 6.74 -7.76 4.59
CA LYS A 439 5.99 -8.12 5.82
C LYS A 439 4.49 -8.21 5.59
N ILE A 440 3.93 -7.28 4.81
CA ILE A 440 2.51 -7.28 4.46
C ILE A 440 2.15 -8.54 3.67
N ILE A 441 2.91 -8.83 2.60
CA ILE A 441 2.69 -10.02 1.78
C ILE A 441 2.89 -11.29 2.62
N LYS A 442 3.92 -11.35 3.47
CA LYS A 442 4.19 -12.48 4.37
C LYS A 442 2.99 -12.78 5.26
N GLN A 443 2.45 -11.77 5.93
CA GLN A 443 1.27 -11.94 6.79
C GLN A 443 0.03 -12.38 6.02
N LEU A 444 -0.19 -11.87 4.80
CA LEU A 444 -1.28 -12.32 3.94
C LEU A 444 -1.12 -13.80 3.56
N VAL A 445 0.09 -14.22 3.21
CA VAL A 445 0.40 -15.61 2.87
C VAL A 445 0.30 -16.51 4.10
N GLU A 446 0.70 -16.07 5.28
CA GLU A 446 0.53 -16.82 6.53
C GLU A 446 -0.95 -17.02 6.87
N ASN A 447 -1.78 -15.97 6.73
CA ASN A 447 -3.19 -16.01 7.16
C ASN A 447 -4.13 -16.73 6.17
N PHE A 448 -3.84 -16.68 4.86
CA PHE A 448 -4.70 -17.29 3.84
C PHE A 448 -4.02 -18.43 3.07
N GLY A 449 -2.71 -18.58 3.21
CA GLY A 449 -1.95 -19.61 2.52
C GLY A 449 -1.84 -20.93 3.28
N ASP A 450 -2.38 -21.02 4.49
CA ASP A 450 -2.62 -22.31 5.14
C ASP A 450 -3.73 -23.08 4.40
N LYS A 451 -3.49 -24.33 4.03
CA LYS A 451 -4.49 -25.21 3.42
C LYS A 451 -5.71 -25.44 4.32
N ALA A 452 -5.55 -25.30 5.63
CA ALA A 452 -6.67 -25.35 6.58
C ALA A 452 -7.56 -24.10 6.52
N SER A 453 -7.12 -23.02 5.88
CA SER A 453 -7.90 -21.79 5.75
C SER A 453 -9.07 -21.98 4.77
N PRO A 454 -10.31 -21.60 5.12
CA PRO A 454 -11.47 -21.74 4.24
C PRO A 454 -11.38 -20.91 2.96
N ASN A 455 -10.51 -19.88 2.93
CA ASN A 455 -10.27 -19.06 1.74
C ASN A 455 -8.99 -19.44 0.97
N PHE A 456 -8.31 -20.54 1.35
CA PHE A 456 -7.03 -20.95 0.75
C PHE A 456 -7.07 -21.04 -0.78
N THR A 457 -8.04 -21.79 -1.31
CA THR A 457 -8.15 -22.03 -2.75
C THR A 457 -8.41 -20.73 -3.51
N ALA A 458 -9.31 -19.88 -3.00
CA ALA A 458 -9.61 -18.58 -3.60
C ALA A 458 -8.39 -17.66 -3.58
N PHE A 459 -7.70 -17.59 -2.43
CA PHE A 459 -6.51 -16.76 -2.25
C PHE A 459 -5.38 -17.19 -3.18
N ASN A 460 -5.06 -18.48 -3.22
CA ASN A 460 -3.97 -19.02 -4.03
C ASN A 460 -4.21 -18.81 -5.53
N ASN A 461 -5.44 -18.96 -6.02
CA ASN A 461 -5.78 -18.70 -7.41
C ASN A 461 -5.79 -17.21 -7.75
N LEU A 462 -6.32 -16.35 -6.86
CA LEU A 462 -6.31 -14.90 -7.05
C LEU A 462 -4.88 -14.35 -7.12
N VAL A 463 -4.02 -14.78 -6.20
CA VAL A 463 -2.59 -14.45 -6.21
C VAL A 463 -1.92 -14.93 -7.50
N GLY A 464 -2.27 -16.11 -8.00
CA GLY A 464 -1.81 -16.63 -9.29
C GLY A 464 -2.27 -15.78 -10.48
N ILE A 465 -3.47 -15.20 -10.44
CA ILE A 465 -3.98 -14.27 -11.47
C ILE A 465 -3.18 -12.97 -11.43
N ILE A 466 -3.03 -12.36 -10.25
CA ILE A 466 -2.27 -11.12 -10.08
C ILE A 466 -0.83 -11.29 -10.57
N PHE A 467 -0.17 -12.41 -10.28
CA PHE A 467 1.22 -12.62 -10.71
C PHE A 467 1.38 -12.77 -12.23
N LYS A 468 0.34 -13.28 -12.92
CA LYS A 468 0.31 -13.39 -14.38
C LYS A 468 -0.18 -12.11 -15.06
N SER A 469 -0.59 -11.12 -14.27
CA SER A 469 -1.14 -9.87 -14.78
C SER A 469 -0.07 -8.98 -15.41
N LYS A 470 -0.51 -8.13 -16.33
CA LYS A 470 0.36 -7.08 -16.90
C LYS A 470 0.81 -6.08 -15.83
N PHE A 471 0.00 -5.88 -14.79
CA PHE A 471 0.36 -5.06 -13.65
C PHE A 471 1.62 -5.57 -12.95
N PHE A 472 1.69 -6.88 -12.66
CA PHE A 472 2.87 -7.44 -11.99
C PHE A 472 4.10 -7.41 -12.89
N SER A 473 3.94 -7.70 -14.19
CA SER A 473 5.06 -7.54 -15.14
C SER A 473 5.55 -6.10 -15.21
N THR A 474 4.65 -5.12 -15.16
CA THR A 474 5.01 -3.68 -15.14
C THR A 474 5.77 -3.31 -13.86
N ILE A 475 5.39 -3.83 -12.69
CA ILE A 475 6.16 -3.63 -11.45
C ILE A 475 7.58 -4.18 -11.61
N THR A 476 7.71 -5.40 -12.13
CA THR A 476 9.03 -6.00 -12.33
C THR A 476 9.84 -5.22 -13.36
N ASP A 477 9.22 -4.79 -14.46
CA ASP A 477 9.88 -4.04 -15.53
C ASP A 477 10.30 -2.64 -15.05
N VAL A 478 9.47 -1.94 -14.27
CA VAL A 478 9.79 -0.61 -13.72
C VAL A 478 10.87 -0.69 -12.65
N ALA A 479 10.85 -1.71 -11.79
CA ALA A 479 11.91 -1.86 -10.81
C ALA A 479 13.21 -2.34 -11.44
N GLN A 480 13.14 -3.20 -12.46
CA GLN A 480 14.29 -3.52 -13.30
C GLN A 480 14.80 -2.23 -13.95
N ASP A 481 13.95 -1.46 -14.62
CA ASP A 481 14.28 -0.15 -15.20
C ASP A 481 14.92 0.77 -14.16
N TYR A 482 14.38 0.86 -12.96
CA TYR A 482 14.97 1.64 -11.87
C TYR A 482 16.37 1.12 -11.48
N LEU A 483 16.53 -0.18 -11.27
CA LEU A 483 17.84 -0.79 -10.99
C LEU A 483 18.83 -0.57 -12.15
N LEU A 484 18.34 -0.43 -13.38
CA LEU A 484 19.12 -0.28 -14.60
C LEU A 484 19.38 1.19 -15.01
N ASN A 485 18.51 2.13 -14.63
CA ASN A 485 18.42 3.49 -15.18
C ASN A 485 18.30 4.60 -14.13
N SER A 486 18.32 4.30 -12.82
CA SER A 486 18.16 5.25 -11.70
C SER A 486 19.14 6.44 -11.64
N PHE A 487 20.16 6.51 -12.50
CA PHE A 487 21.05 7.68 -12.61
C PHE A 487 21.19 8.25 -14.03
N SER A 488 20.38 7.80 -15.00
CA SER A 488 20.39 8.34 -16.38
C SER A 488 19.49 9.57 -16.56
N SER A 489 18.68 9.95 -15.56
CA SER A 489 17.67 11.01 -15.68
C SER A 489 18.16 12.42 -15.34
N SER A 490 19.47 12.67 -15.15
CA SER A 490 19.96 14.04 -14.92
C SER A 490 20.26 14.84 -16.19
N GLN A 491 20.00 14.33 -17.41
CA GLN A 491 20.34 15.08 -18.63
C GLN A 491 19.24 15.33 -19.67
N ASN A 492 18.02 14.79 -19.57
CA ASN A 492 16.98 15.07 -20.57
C ASN A 492 15.68 15.60 -19.97
N GLY A 493 15.79 16.56 -19.04
CA GLY A 493 14.76 17.56 -18.85
C GLY A 493 14.99 18.67 -19.86
N THR A 494 14.17 18.74 -20.91
CA THR A 494 14.03 19.90 -21.79
C THR A 494 13.76 21.14 -20.95
N LYS A 495 14.81 21.85 -20.56
CA LYS A 495 14.72 23.22 -20.08
C LYS A 495 14.24 24.08 -21.25
N SER A 496 12.95 24.38 -21.27
CA SER A 496 12.47 25.60 -21.89
C SER A 496 13.26 26.75 -21.30
N LYS A 497 14.06 27.40 -22.16
CA LYS A 497 14.76 28.64 -21.86
C LYS A 497 13.71 29.70 -21.56
N GLU A 498 13.61 30.11 -20.30
CA GLU A 498 13.21 31.47 -19.91
C GLU A 498 13.36 31.65 -18.41
N LYS A 499 14.52 32.19 -18.00
CA LYS A 499 14.72 33.29 -17.05
C LYS A 499 16.16 33.27 -16.56
N ASP A 500 16.95 34.14 -17.19
CA ASP A 500 18.20 34.63 -16.61
C ASP A 500 17.92 35.38 -15.31
N ASN A 501 18.92 35.32 -14.43
CA ASN A 501 19.09 36.03 -13.16
C ASN A 501 18.36 35.46 -11.94
N GLN A 502 19.00 34.49 -11.28
CA GLN A 502 19.18 34.54 -9.82
C GLN A 502 20.32 33.61 -9.36
N GLU A 503 21.00 34.07 -8.32
CA GLU A 503 22.29 33.61 -7.80
C GLU A 503 22.35 32.12 -7.45
N SER A 504 23.53 31.57 -7.67
CA SER A 504 23.95 30.23 -7.31
C SER A 504 23.87 29.96 -5.81
N ASN A 505 22.84 29.25 -5.37
CA ASN A 505 22.90 28.43 -4.16
C ASN A 505 23.14 26.98 -4.58
N SER A 506 24.41 26.56 -4.48
CA SER A 506 24.82 25.17 -4.60
C SER A 506 24.48 24.43 -3.30
N ASP A 507 23.24 23.98 -3.14
CA ASP A 507 22.86 23.11 -2.01
C ASP A 507 21.73 22.12 -2.32
N ASN A 508 21.52 21.80 -3.60
CA ASN A 508 20.59 20.73 -3.99
C ASN A 508 21.36 19.42 -4.20
N ASN A 509 21.73 18.77 -3.09
CA ASN A 509 21.92 17.32 -3.06
C ASN A 509 20.54 16.66 -3.25
N GLU A 510 20.05 16.58 -4.49
CA GLU A 510 18.90 15.75 -4.82
C GLU A 510 19.25 14.29 -4.54
N LYS A 511 18.73 13.76 -3.43
CA LYS A 511 18.69 12.32 -3.17
C LYS A 511 18.02 11.64 -4.36
N SER A 512 18.70 10.65 -4.94
CA SER A 512 18.08 9.73 -5.92
C SER A 512 16.75 9.21 -5.35
N ALA A 513 15.65 9.39 -6.10
CA ALA A 513 14.32 8.94 -5.70
C ALA A 513 14.37 7.46 -5.31
N GLU A 514 13.81 7.07 -4.17
CA GLU A 514 13.85 5.68 -3.71
C GLU A 514 13.03 4.80 -4.68
N LEU A 515 13.41 3.52 -4.88
CA LEU A 515 12.71 2.58 -5.78
C LEU A 515 11.20 2.58 -5.56
N PHE A 516 10.77 2.72 -4.31
CA PHE A 516 9.38 2.76 -3.94
C PHE A 516 8.64 3.98 -4.52
N ASP A 517 9.29 5.15 -4.54
CA ASP A 517 8.70 6.37 -5.12
C ASP A 517 8.55 6.24 -6.65
N VAL A 518 9.53 5.63 -7.31
CA VAL A 518 9.48 5.36 -8.76
C VAL A 518 8.42 4.31 -9.09
N LEU A 519 8.30 3.26 -8.29
CA LEU A 519 7.21 2.29 -8.40
C LEU A 519 5.85 2.94 -8.16
N LYS A 520 5.75 3.86 -7.20
CA LYS A 520 4.51 4.58 -6.91
C LYS A 520 4.03 5.40 -8.11
N GLU A 521 4.96 6.06 -8.79
CA GLU A 521 4.65 6.88 -9.97
C GLU A 521 4.35 6.03 -11.22
N LYS A 522 5.21 5.06 -11.52
CA LYS A 522 5.16 4.34 -12.81
C LYS A 522 4.35 3.04 -12.79
N ALA A 523 4.23 2.37 -11.64
CA ALA A 523 3.61 1.04 -11.54
C ALA A 523 2.38 0.96 -10.62
N PHE A 524 2.27 1.81 -9.59
CA PHE A 524 1.11 1.88 -8.69
C PHE A 524 0.19 3.07 -8.98
N ASN A 525 0.19 3.58 -10.22
CA ASN A 525 -0.78 4.60 -10.63
C ASN A 525 -2.18 4.02 -10.84
N GLU A 526 -3.17 4.90 -10.85
CA GLU A 526 -4.59 4.57 -10.99
C GLU A 526 -4.88 3.67 -12.20
N LYS A 527 -4.29 3.98 -13.36
CA LYS A 527 -4.46 3.19 -14.58
C LYS A 527 -4.02 1.74 -14.38
N ALA A 528 -2.84 1.53 -13.81
CA ALA A 528 -2.29 0.20 -13.56
C ALA A 528 -3.17 -0.61 -12.58
N ILE A 529 -3.71 0.05 -11.55
CA ILE A 529 -4.63 -0.57 -10.58
C ILE A 529 -5.96 -0.95 -11.24
N LEU A 530 -6.50 -0.11 -12.13
CA LEU A 530 -7.73 -0.40 -12.86
C LEU A 530 -7.54 -1.52 -13.89
N GLU A 531 -6.40 -1.56 -14.58
CA GLU A 531 -6.06 -2.68 -15.47
C GLU A 531 -5.99 -4.00 -14.68
N LEU A 532 -5.35 -4.00 -13.49
CA LEU A 532 -5.35 -5.16 -12.61
C LEU A 532 -6.77 -5.57 -12.18
N LEU A 533 -7.59 -4.60 -11.78
CA LEU A 533 -8.97 -4.87 -11.37
C LEU A 533 -9.75 -5.54 -12.51
N LYS A 534 -9.62 -5.05 -13.74
CA LYS A 534 -10.27 -5.63 -14.92
C LYS A 534 -9.77 -7.05 -15.21
N GLU A 535 -8.47 -7.29 -15.15
CA GLU A 535 -7.90 -8.63 -15.35
C GLU A 535 -8.38 -9.62 -14.28
N VAL A 536 -8.46 -9.19 -13.02
CA VAL A 536 -9.00 -10.00 -11.92
C VAL A 536 -10.47 -10.31 -12.15
N LEU A 537 -11.29 -9.29 -12.42
CA LEU A 537 -12.74 -9.45 -12.58
C LEU A 537 -13.10 -10.28 -13.82
N SER A 538 -12.37 -10.15 -14.92
CA SER A 538 -12.61 -10.92 -16.15
C SER A 538 -12.08 -12.36 -16.10
N SER A 539 -11.32 -12.74 -15.08
CA SER A 539 -10.71 -14.06 -15.01
C SER A 539 -11.76 -15.19 -14.90
N SER A 540 -11.54 -16.29 -15.64
CA SER A 540 -12.46 -17.45 -15.65
C SER A 540 -12.66 -18.04 -14.24
N TYR A 541 -11.63 -18.00 -13.39
CA TYR A 541 -11.73 -18.48 -12.02
C TYR A 541 -12.66 -17.61 -11.17
N VAL A 542 -12.49 -16.28 -11.21
CA VAL A 542 -13.34 -15.35 -10.43
C VAL A 542 -14.80 -15.44 -10.88
N GLN A 543 -15.04 -15.54 -12.18
CA GLN A 543 -16.40 -15.66 -12.72
C GLN A 543 -17.10 -16.98 -12.33
N LYS A 544 -16.35 -18.07 -12.15
CA LYS A 544 -16.90 -19.36 -11.70
C LYS A 544 -17.05 -19.48 -10.19
N ASN A 545 -16.24 -18.76 -9.40
CA ASN A 545 -16.14 -18.90 -7.93
C ASN A 545 -16.46 -17.56 -7.22
N GLN A 546 -17.54 -16.91 -7.64
CA GLN A 546 -17.87 -15.54 -7.20
C GLN A 546 -18.04 -15.45 -5.68
N PHE A 547 -18.69 -16.44 -5.06
CA PHE A 547 -18.97 -16.44 -3.62
C PHE A 547 -17.68 -16.53 -2.80
N GLU A 548 -16.78 -17.43 -3.17
CA GLU A 548 -15.50 -17.65 -2.51
C GLU A 548 -14.61 -16.41 -2.63
N ILE A 549 -14.66 -15.72 -3.77
CA ILE A 549 -13.89 -14.49 -4.02
C ILE A 549 -14.46 -13.32 -3.22
N ILE A 550 -15.79 -13.15 -3.18
CA ILE A 550 -16.43 -12.13 -2.35
C ILE A 550 -16.09 -12.37 -0.86
N SER A 551 -16.17 -13.63 -0.41
CA SER A 551 -15.78 -14.05 0.94
C SER A 551 -14.32 -13.74 1.25
N LEU A 552 -13.41 -14.02 0.31
CA LEU A 552 -11.99 -13.70 0.43
C LEU A 552 -11.77 -12.19 0.60
N PHE A 553 -12.31 -11.35 -0.28
CA PHE A 553 -12.13 -9.89 -0.18
C PHE A 553 -12.77 -9.30 1.08
N TYR A 554 -13.93 -9.82 1.49
CA TYR A 554 -14.54 -9.44 2.77
C TYR A 554 -13.61 -9.74 3.94
N ASN A 555 -13.03 -10.96 3.99
CA ASN A 555 -12.10 -11.34 5.05
C ASN A 555 -10.78 -10.55 4.97
N LEU A 556 -10.29 -10.24 3.77
CA LEU A 556 -9.11 -9.38 3.58
C LEU A 556 -9.32 -7.98 4.15
N ILE A 557 -10.43 -7.31 3.85
CA ILE A 557 -10.65 -5.92 4.28
C ILE A 557 -11.08 -5.82 5.75
N PHE A 558 -11.88 -6.76 6.26
CA PHE A 558 -12.52 -6.63 7.57
C PHE A 558 -12.01 -7.60 8.65
N ARG A 559 -11.19 -8.60 8.31
CA ARG A 559 -10.67 -9.58 9.27
C ARG A 559 -9.15 -9.61 9.38
N GLN A 560 -8.44 -8.89 8.52
CA GLN A 560 -6.97 -8.83 8.53
C GLN A 560 -6.47 -7.53 9.14
N SER A 561 -5.86 -7.62 10.32
CA SER A 561 -5.37 -6.45 11.06
C SER A 561 -4.42 -5.58 10.25
N THR A 562 -3.52 -6.18 9.45
CA THR A 562 -2.56 -5.45 8.60
C THR A 562 -3.24 -4.65 7.51
N ILE A 563 -4.26 -5.22 6.85
CA ILE A 563 -5.03 -4.55 5.81
C ILE A 563 -5.91 -3.46 6.41
N ILE A 564 -6.58 -3.75 7.53
CA ILE A 564 -7.37 -2.76 8.28
C ILE A 564 -6.49 -1.58 8.67
N ASN A 565 -5.30 -1.83 9.21
CA ASN A 565 -4.34 -0.78 9.56
C ASN A 565 -3.94 0.03 8.33
N MET A 566 -3.60 -0.60 7.20
CA MET A 566 -3.28 0.13 5.97
C MET A 566 -4.42 1.01 5.47
N VAL A 567 -5.65 0.49 5.47
CA VAL A 567 -6.85 1.26 5.09
C VAL A 567 -7.01 2.47 6.03
N VAL A 568 -6.90 2.25 7.34
CA VAL A 568 -6.98 3.32 8.35
C VAL A 568 -5.89 4.38 8.15
N GLU A 569 -4.66 3.96 7.84
CA GLU A 569 -3.53 4.86 7.59
C GLU A 569 -3.63 5.61 6.26
N PHE A 570 -4.28 5.02 5.25
CA PHE A 570 -4.57 5.67 3.98
C PHE A 570 -5.50 6.87 4.17
N PHE A 571 -6.54 6.73 5.00
CA PHE A 571 -7.50 7.82 5.23
C PHE A 571 -6.93 8.99 6.04
N SER A 572 -6.08 8.74 7.05
CA SER A 572 -5.45 9.84 7.80
C SER A 572 -4.24 9.41 8.62
N LYS A 573 -3.29 10.33 8.80
CA LYS A 573 -2.20 10.20 9.78
C LYS A 573 -2.59 10.66 11.19
N ASN A 574 -3.68 11.41 11.34
CA ASN A 574 -4.12 11.94 12.63
C ASN A 574 -4.74 10.80 13.49
N PRO A 575 -4.30 10.61 14.75
CA PRO A 575 -4.79 9.52 15.61
C PRO A 575 -6.30 9.55 15.86
N VAL A 576 -6.91 10.74 15.91
CA VAL A 576 -8.36 10.91 16.10
C VAL A 576 -9.12 10.36 14.90
N TYR A 577 -8.72 10.75 13.69
CA TYR A 577 -9.35 10.25 12.46
C TYR A 577 -9.07 8.76 12.24
N LYS A 578 -7.86 8.26 12.59
CA LYS A 578 -7.56 6.82 12.54
C LYS A 578 -8.53 6.00 13.38
N ASN A 579 -8.78 6.43 14.62
CA ASN A 579 -9.71 5.76 15.53
C ASN A 579 -11.15 5.77 14.99
N LEU A 580 -11.59 6.89 14.40
CA LEU A 580 -12.91 6.99 13.77
C LEU A 580 -13.07 6.02 12.60
N VAL A 581 -12.11 6.00 11.66
CA VAL A 581 -12.13 5.10 10.51
C VAL A 581 -12.13 3.65 10.95
N PHE A 582 -11.30 3.29 11.94
CA PHE A 582 -11.27 1.94 12.51
C PHE A 582 -12.63 1.52 13.07
N LYS A 583 -13.32 2.41 13.80
CA LYS A 583 -14.67 2.15 14.32
C LYS A 583 -15.70 1.99 13.20
N VAL A 584 -15.62 2.83 12.16
CA VAL A 584 -16.51 2.80 10.98
C VAL A 584 -16.38 1.48 10.22
N LEU A 585 -15.17 0.94 10.05
CA LEU A 585 -14.96 -0.35 9.38
C LEU A 585 -15.63 -1.54 10.11
N ASN A 586 -15.90 -1.40 11.41
CA ASN A 586 -16.62 -2.39 12.20
C ASN A 586 -18.15 -2.28 12.10
N PHE A 587 -18.68 -1.31 11.36
CA PHE A 587 -20.12 -1.16 11.20
C PHE A 587 -20.66 -2.19 10.21
N ASN A 588 -21.76 -2.83 10.58
CA ASN A 588 -22.41 -3.85 9.74
C ASN A 588 -22.89 -3.23 8.42
N THR A 589 -23.35 -1.97 8.46
CA THR A 589 -23.80 -1.25 7.28
C THR A 589 -22.67 -1.03 6.26
N VAL A 590 -21.46 -0.67 6.73
CA VAL A 590 -20.27 -0.50 5.88
C VAL A 590 -19.86 -1.84 5.26
N GLN A 591 -19.82 -2.88 6.08
CA GLN A 591 -19.49 -4.23 5.64
C GLN A 591 -20.46 -4.75 4.57
N LYS A 592 -21.77 -4.59 4.77
CA LYS A 592 -22.80 -4.96 3.80
C LYS A 592 -22.69 -4.18 2.49
N PHE A 593 -22.43 -2.88 2.57
CA PHE A 593 -22.30 -2.05 1.37
C PHE A 593 -21.04 -2.39 0.58
N PHE A 594 -19.92 -2.65 1.26
CA PHE A 594 -18.70 -3.14 0.61
C PHE A 594 -18.93 -4.48 -0.11
N THR A 595 -19.58 -5.45 0.55
CA THR A 595 -19.95 -6.73 -0.08
C THR A 595 -20.87 -6.52 -1.29
N PHE A 596 -21.79 -5.56 -1.22
CA PHE A 596 -22.64 -5.20 -2.35
C PHE A 596 -21.83 -4.63 -3.52
N ILE A 597 -20.90 -3.70 -3.28
CA ILE A 597 -20.01 -3.16 -4.32
C ILE A 597 -19.22 -4.29 -5.00
N LEU A 598 -18.61 -5.19 -4.21
CA LEU A 598 -17.87 -6.33 -4.77
C LEU A 598 -18.76 -7.25 -5.61
N THR A 599 -19.96 -7.55 -5.11
CA THR A 599 -20.92 -8.39 -5.81
C THR A 599 -21.32 -7.76 -7.15
N GLU A 600 -21.56 -6.46 -7.16
CA GLU A 600 -21.90 -5.69 -8.35
C GLU A 600 -20.77 -5.72 -9.38
N LEU A 601 -19.53 -5.40 -8.97
CA LEU A 601 -18.37 -5.38 -9.85
C LEU A 601 -18.04 -6.76 -10.44
N ILE A 602 -18.23 -7.83 -9.67
CA ILE A 602 -17.95 -9.21 -10.13
C ILE A 602 -19.04 -9.71 -11.07
N LYS A 603 -20.33 -9.53 -10.70
CA LYS A 603 -21.45 -10.05 -11.48
C LYS A 603 -21.68 -9.29 -12.78
N ASN A 604 -21.51 -7.98 -12.76
CA ASN A 604 -21.77 -7.09 -13.89
C ASN A 604 -20.47 -6.55 -14.49
N TYR A 605 -19.37 -7.33 -14.45
CA TYR A 605 -18.04 -6.86 -14.85
C TYR A 605 -18.00 -6.33 -16.30
N SER A 606 -18.89 -6.81 -17.18
CA SER A 606 -19.02 -6.33 -18.57
C SER A 606 -19.19 -4.82 -18.63
N ASP A 607 -19.98 -4.26 -17.71
CA ASP A 607 -20.35 -2.85 -17.65
C ASP A 607 -19.15 -1.98 -17.22
N TYR A 608 -18.17 -2.60 -16.55
CA TYR A 608 -16.97 -1.93 -16.02
C TYR A 608 -15.70 -2.22 -16.84
N SER A 609 -15.78 -3.06 -17.88
CA SER A 609 -14.63 -3.54 -18.64
C SER A 609 -13.88 -2.43 -19.39
N THR A 610 -14.57 -1.35 -19.76
CA THR A 610 -14.01 -0.23 -20.54
C THR A 610 -13.50 0.93 -19.68
N VAL A 611 -13.79 0.95 -18.39
CA VAL A 611 -13.47 2.04 -17.45
C VAL A 611 -11.99 2.44 -17.45
N THR A 612 -11.67 3.72 -17.56
CA THR A 612 -10.30 4.23 -17.62
C THR A 612 -9.83 4.95 -16.34
N SER A 613 -10.76 5.31 -15.45
CA SER A 613 -10.49 5.96 -14.15
C SER A 613 -11.44 5.47 -13.05
N PHE A 614 -11.09 5.63 -11.78
CA PHE A 614 -11.96 5.39 -10.63
C PHE A 614 -13.17 6.33 -10.62
N LYS A 615 -13.02 7.54 -11.16
CA LYS A 615 -14.16 8.44 -11.38
C LYS A 615 -15.17 7.85 -12.36
N GLU A 616 -14.69 7.36 -13.51
CA GLU A 616 -15.56 6.69 -14.49
C GLU A 616 -16.19 5.43 -13.91
N LEU A 617 -15.45 4.64 -13.11
CA LEU A 617 -15.98 3.51 -12.36
C LEU A 617 -17.16 3.93 -11.47
N LEU A 618 -16.93 4.96 -10.65
CA LEU A 618 -17.93 5.49 -9.73
C LEU A 618 -19.13 6.06 -10.49
N TYR A 619 -18.91 6.74 -11.60
CA TYR A 619 -19.95 7.28 -12.45
C TYR A 619 -20.84 6.17 -13.04
N ILE A 620 -20.25 5.14 -13.66
CA ILE A 620 -21.00 4.00 -14.21
C ILE A 620 -21.76 3.28 -13.08
N PHE A 621 -21.11 3.07 -11.93
CA PHE A 621 -21.75 2.49 -10.76
C PHE A 621 -22.97 3.30 -10.30
N LEU A 622 -22.88 4.63 -10.22
CA LEU A 622 -23.98 5.52 -9.79
C LEU A 622 -24.99 5.85 -10.91
N GLN A 623 -24.70 5.52 -12.16
CA GLN A 623 -25.68 5.59 -13.26
C GLN A 623 -26.71 4.46 -13.16
N ASN A 624 -26.31 3.30 -12.65
CA ASN A 624 -27.25 2.24 -12.35
C ASN A 624 -28.22 2.67 -11.24
N SER A 625 -29.53 2.70 -11.57
CA SER A 625 -30.57 3.21 -10.65
C SER A 625 -30.69 2.40 -9.35
N ASN A 626 -30.42 1.10 -9.38
CA ASN A 626 -30.43 0.25 -8.20
C ASN A 626 -29.22 0.56 -7.29
N ASN A 627 -28.04 0.72 -7.88
CA ASN A 627 -26.80 1.05 -7.15
C ASN A 627 -26.90 2.45 -6.53
N TYR A 628 -27.47 3.41 -7.25
CA TYR A 628 -27.77 4.75 -6.75
C TYR A 628 -28.67 4.71 -5.51
N LYS A 629 -29.83 4.02 -5.60
CA LYS A 629 -30.75 3.85 -4.47
C LYS A 629 -30.11 3.13 -3.29
N LYS A 630 -29.33 2.08 -3.53
CA LYS A 630 -28.60 1.36 -2.47
C LYS A 630 -27.53 2.20 -1.80
N SER A 631 -26.90 3.13 -2.53
CA SER A 631 -25.91 4.07 -1.97
C SER A 631 -26.58 5.11 -1.06
N ILE A 632 -27.77 5.60 -1.42
CA ILE A 632 -28.59 6.46 -0.54
C ILE A 632 -28.98 5.70 0.73
N ASN A 633 -29.52 4.48 0.56
CA ASN A 633 -29.92 3.62 1.69
C ASN A 633 -28.72 3.27 2.59
N PHE A 634 -27.51 3.14 2.04
CA PHE A 634 -26.29 2.95 2.81
C PHE A 634 -26.04 4.12 3.76
N ILE A 635 -26.07 5.37 3.28
CA ILE A 635 -25.83 6.54 4.14
C ILE A 635 -26.92 6.63 5.22
N GLN A 636 -28.19 6.41 4.88
CA GLN A 636 -29.29 6.42 5.84
C GLN A 636 -29.07 5.38 6.96
N ASN A 637 -28.79 4.13 6.58
CA ASN A 637 -28.54 3.05 7.53
C ASN A 637 -27.25 3.28 8.34
N PHE A 638 -26.23 3.90 7.73
CA PHE A 638 -24.98 4.23 8.41
C PHE A 638 -25.22 5.23 9.53
N VAL A 639 -25.99 6.30 9.29
CA VAL A 639 -26.35 7.27 10.33
C VAL A 639 -27.17 6.61 11.44
N ILE A 640 -28.13 5.74 11.09
CA ILE A 640 -28.94 4.99 12.06
C ILE A 640 -28.05 4.10 12.94
N GLU A 641 -27.09 3.39 12.36
CA GLU A 641 -26.16 2.55 13.12
C GLU A 641 -25.21 3.40 13.97
N ALA A 642 -24.68 4.50 13.43
CA ALA A 642 -23.77 5.41 14.12
C ALA A 642 -24.36 5.98 15.42
N LEU A 643 -25.64 6.37 15.40
CA LEU A 643 -26.35 6.88 16.58
C LEU A 643 -26.49 5.85 17.72
N LYS A 644 -26.32 4.56 17.41
CA LYS A 644 -26.44 3.45 18.37
C LYS A 644 -25.10 2.97 18.91
N LYS A 645 -23.98 3.63 18.56
CA LYS A 645 -22.63 3.19 18.92
C LYS A 645 -21.99 4.18 19.92
N PRO A 646 -22.06 3.92 21.24
CA PRO A 646 -21.51 4.81 22.27
C PRO A 646 -20.05 5.20 22.03
N ASP A 647 -19.21 4.23 21.68
CA ASP A 647 -17.78 4.47 21.46
C ASP A 647 -17.53 5.37 20.24
N PHE A 648 -18.34 5.25 19.18
CA PHE A 648 -18.24 6.12 18.01
C PHE A 648 -18.68 7.54 18.36
N LEU A 649 -19.82 7.67 19.06
CA LEU A 649 -20.31 8.97 19.53
C LEU A 649 -19.30 9.68 20.43
N ASN A 650 -18.62 8.96 21.33
CA ASN A 650 -17.56 9.54 22.15
C ASN A 650 -16.46 10.18 21.29
N SER A 651 -15.97 9.45 20.27
CA SER A 651 -14.94 9.99 19.38
C SER A 651 -15.40 11.15 18.51
N ILE A 652 -16.68 11.20 18.14
CA ILE A 652 -17.26 12.37 17.48
C ILE A 652 -17.31 13.55 18.43
N LEU A 653 -17.71 13.35 19.69
CA LEU A 653 -17.73 14.42 20.69
C LEU A 653 -16.33 14.94 21.01
N ASP A 654 -15.33 14.07 21.10
CA ASP A 654 -13.93 14.45 21.28
C ASP A 654 -13.43 15.26 20.07
N LEU A 655 -13.80 14.85 18.85
CA LEU A 655 -13.47 15.59 17.62
C LEU A 655 -14.10 16.98 17.63
N LEU A 656 -15.41 17.06 17.86
CA LEU A 656 -16.14 18.33 17.95
C LEU A 656 -15.57 19.22 19.06
N SER A 657 -15.25 18.62 20.21
CA SER A 657 -14.61 19.28 21.36
C SER A 657 -13.29 19.92 20.96
N SER A 658 -12.45 19.18 20.23
CA SER A 658 -11.16 19.69 19.73
C SER A 658 -11.31 20.77 18.65
N GLN A 659 -12.28 20.62 17.74
CA GLN A 659 -12.46 21.52 16.60
C GLN A 659 -13.11 22.85 16.99
N PHE A 660 -14.07 22.80 17.92
CA PHE A 660 -14.80 23.98 18.38
C PHE A 660 -14.30 24.51 19.74
N GLY A 661 -13.31 23.84 20.35
CA GLY A 661 -12.68 24.25 21.61
C GLY A 661 -13.65 24.26 22.80
N PHE A 662 -14.49 23.22 22.92
CA PHE A 662 -15.35 23.02 24.10
C PHE A 662 -14.83 21.85 24.93
N ASN A 663 -14.67 22.01 26.24
CA ASN A 663 -14.26 20.92 27.14
C ASN A 663 -15.48 20.49 27.97
N ILE A 664 -16.14 19.39 27.55
CA ILE A 664 -17.24 18.79 28.29
C ILE A 664 -16.64 17.76 29.24
N GLY A 665 -16.96 17.84 30.53
CA GLY A 665 -16.46 16.87 31.52
C GLY A 665 -16.90 15.45 31.18
N GLN A 666 -16.12 14.44 31.57
CA GLN A 666 -16.38 13.05 31.21
C GLN A 666 -17.78 12.55 31.63
N GLU A 667 -18.27 12.97 32.80
CA GLU A 667 -19.63 12.65 33.28
C GLU A 667 -20.73 13.24 32.37
N ASP A 668 -20.51 14.44 31.84
CA ASP A 668 -21.44 15.10 30.94
C ASP A 668 -21.41 14.47 29.54
N GLN A 669 -20.22 14.11 29.05
CA GLN A 669 -20.07 13.37 27.80
C GLN A 669 -20.81 12.03 27.88
N LYS A 670 -20.61 11.27 28.97
CA LYS A 670 -21.31 10.02 29.22
C LYS A 670 -22.83 10.21 29.28
N SER A 671 -23.29 11.28 29.93
CA SER A 671 -24.70 11.64 30.00
C SER A 671 -25.30 11.97 28.62
N LEU A 672 -24.58 12.73 27.78
CA LEU A 672 -24.99 13.04 26.41
C LEU A 672 -25.05 11.78 25.54
N ILE A 673 -24.03 10.93 25.59
CA ILE A 673 -23.99 9.67 24.83
C ILE A 673 -25.14 8.76 25.27
N THR A 674 -25.37 8.65 26.57
CA THR A 674 -26.50 7.86 27.11
C THR A 674 -27.83 8.42 26.64
N LEU A 675 -28.00 9.74 26.63
CA LEU A 675 -29.20 10.37 26.10
C LEU A 675 -29.38 10.05 24.61
N VAL A 676 -28.39 10.33 23.76
CA VAL A 676 -28.46 10.11 22.30
C VAL A 676 -28.79 8.66 21.97
N THR A 677 -28.11 7.71 22.62
CA THR A 677 -28.34 6.27 22.41
C THR A 677 -29.71 5.82 22.93
N SER A 678 -30.18 6.36 24.06
CA SER A 678 -31.51 6.04 24.60
C SER A 678 -32.65 6.52 23.72
N ILE A 679 -32.45 7.60 22.96
CA ILE A 679 -33.48 8.19 22.10
C ILE A 679 -33.34 7.79 20.64
N SER A 680 -32.26 7.12 20.25
CA SER A 680 -31.93 6.87 18.85
C SER A 680 -33.03 6.10 18.12
N ASP A 681 -33.65 5.10 18.75
CA ASP A 681 -34.71 4.29 18.13
C ASP A 681 -36.01 5.07 17.90
N ILE A 682 -36.25 6.11 18.70
CA ILE A 682 -37.38 7.02 18.52
C ILE A 682 -37.03 8.03 17.43
N LEU A 683 -35.85 8.64 17.54
CA LEU A 683 -35.34 9.65 16.63
C LEU A 683 -35.32 9.16 15.18
N VAL A 684 -34.90 7.93 14.91
CA VAL A 684 -34.86 7.36 13.55
C VAL A 684 -36.24 7.12 12.93
N LYS A 685 -37.31 7.09 13.74
CA LYS A 685 -38.69 6.91 13.27
C LYS A 685 -39.38 8.22 12.91
N THR A 686 -38.88 9.33 13.44
CA THR A 686 -39.41 10.70 13.22
C THR A 686 -39.41 11.10 11.75
N GLN A 687 -40.38 11.92 11.36
CA GLN A 687 -40.49 12.37 9.97
C GLN A 687 -39.34 13.32 9.62
N THR A 688 -38.96 14.19 10.56
CA THR A 688 -37.88 15.16 10.40
C THR A 688 -36.56 14.47 10.17
N PHE A 689 -36.22 13.45 10.97
CA PHE A 689 -34.97 12.73 10.79
C PHE A 689 -34.94 11.96 9.47
N LYS A 690 -36.04 11.31 9.07
CA LYS A 690 -36.13 10.63 7.77
C LYS A 690 -35.94 11.60 6.61
N ASN A 691 -36.60 12.77 6.64
CA ASN A 691 -36.45 13.78 5.61
C ASN A 691 -35.03 14.34 5.56
N LEU A 692 -34.45 14.67 6.72
CA LEU A 692 -33.09 15.22 6.82
C LEU A 692 -32.04 14.21 6.36
N THR A 693 -32.13 12.96 6.82
CA THR A 693 -31.19 11.91 6.38
C THR A 693 -31.34 11.58 4.90
N ASN A 694 -32.57 11.60 4.36
CA ASN A 694 -32.79 11.43 2.94
C ASN A 694 -32.22 12.58 2.11
N LEU A 695 -32.40 13.83 2.57
CA LEU A 695 -31.80 15.00 1.94
C LEU A 695 -30.28 14.89 1.92
N VAL A 696 -29.66 14.69 3.09
CA VAL A 696 -28.19 14.57 3.20
C VAL A 696 -27.65 13.42 2.36
N ALA A 697 -28.27 12.24 2.42
CA ALA A 697 -27.86 11.09 1.62
C ALA A 697 -28.00 11.36 0.12
N SER A 698 -29.11 11.94 -0.32
CA SER A 698 -29.35 12.25 -1.73
C SER A 698 -28.36 13.28 -2.25
N GLU A 699 -28.08 14.34 -1.48
CA GLU A 699 -27.11 15.38 -1.85
C GLU A 699 -25.68 14.83 -1.94
N ILE A 700 -25.26 13.99 -1.00
CA ILE A 700 -23.93 13.36 -1.06
C ILE A 700 -23.81 12.47 -2.30
N ILE A 701 -24.79 11.59 -2.55
CA ILE A 701 -24.72 10.65 -3.69
C ILE A 701 -24.87 11.37 -5.04
N LEU A 702 -25.74 12.39 -5.13
CA LEU A 702 -25.88 13.21 -6.32
C LEU A 702 -24.61 14.01 -6.58
N GLY A 703 -24.03 14.63 -5.54
CA GLY A 703 -22.77 15.33 -5.61
C GLY A 703 -21.62 14.44 -6.08
N LEU A 704 -21.53 13.21 -5.57
CA LEU A 704 -20.56 12.20 -6.03
C LEU A 704 -20.79 11.85 -7.51
N LYS A 705 -22.05 11.65 -7.93
CA LYS A 705 -22.40 11.32 -9.32
C LYS A 705 -22.01 12.43 -10.29
N ILE A 706 -22.33 13.69 -9.97
CA ILE A 706 -22.01 14.86 -10.80
C ILE A 706 -20.49 15.06 -10.84
N SER A 707 -19.82 15.03 -9.69
CA SER A 707 -18.36 15.24 -9.61
C SER A 707 -17.57 14.15 -10.34
N ALA A 708 -18.11 12.93 -10.43
CA ALA A 708 -17.52 11.84 -11.20
C ALA A 708 -17.58 12.07 -12.73
N GLN A 709 -18.41 13.01 -13.22
CA GLN A 709 -18.45 13.44 -14.62
C GLN A 709 -17.43 14.56 -14.93
N GLU A 710 -16.93 15.26 -13.93
CA GLU A 710 -16.02 16.40 -14.11
C GLU A 710 -14.55 15.94 -14.27
N ASN A 711 -13.86 16.46 -15.28
CA ASN A 711 -12.47 16.10 -15.64
C ASN A 711 -11.38 16.70 -14.72
N ASP A 712 -11.74 17.43 -13.66
CA ASP A 712 -10.75 18.05 -12.77
C ASP A 712 -10.08 17.01 -11.87
N GLY A 713 -8.77 16.79 -12.01
CA GLY A 713 -8.03 15.65 -11.44
C GLY A 713 -7.86 15.59 -9.91
N ASP A 714 -8.58 16.38 -9.11
CA ASP A 714 -8.43 16.41 -7.65
C ASP A 714 -9.74 16.08 -6.91
N TRP A 715 -9.62 15.47 -5.71
CA TRP A 715 -10.72 15.16 -4.80
C TRP A 715 -11.26 16.39 -4.05
N SER A 716 -10.81 17.60 -4.42
CA SER A 716 -11.27 18.88 -3.89
C SER A 716 -12.78 19.11 -4.06
N PHE A 717 -13.45 18.37 -4.95
CA PHE A 717 -14.90 18.37 -5.09
C PHE A 717 -15.64 17.96 -3.79
N PHE A 718 -15.00 17.22 -2.87
CA PHE A 718 -15.59 16.95 -1.55
C PHE A 718 -15.92 18.24 -0.79
N GLY A 719 -15.11 19.29 -0.95
CA GLY A 719 -15.41 20.60 -0.39
C GLY A 719 -16.71 21.20 -0.93
N LYS A 720 -16.96 21.06 -2.25
CA LYS A 720 -18.20 21.50 -2.90
C LYS A 720 -19.41 20.71 -2.38
N ILE A 721 -19.28 19.38 -2.25
CA ILE A 721 -20.35 18.53 -1.69
C ILE A 721 -20.67 18.96 -0.26
N LEU A 722 -19.65 19.17 0.58
CA LEU A 722 -19.85 19.60 1.97
C LEU A 722 -20.51 20.99 2.07
N ALA A 723 -20.12 21.93 1.20
CA ALA A 723 -20.75 23.26 1.15
C ALA A 723 -22.23 23.16 0.74
N ASN A 724 -22.55 22.35 -0.27
CA ASN A 724 -23.93 22.12 -0.71
C ASN A 724 -24.77 21.44 0.37
N VAL A 725 -24.24 20.39 1.01
CA VAL A 725 -24.91 19.72 2.14
C VAL A 725 -25.17 20.72 3.27
N THR A 726 -24.19 21.55 3.62
CA THR A 726 -24.34 22.57 4.67
C THR A 726 -25.43 23.59 4.31
N SER A 727 -25.42 24.10 3.07
CA SER A 727 -26.43 25.03 2.57
C SER A 727 -27.83 24.42 2.56
N ASN A 728 -27.97 23.17 2.11
CA ASN A 728 -29.25 22.47 2.06
C ASN A 728 -29.77 22.09 3.45
N ILE A 729 -28.89 21.77 4.41
CA ILE A 729 -29.27 21.62 5.82
C ILE A 729 -29.76 22.97 6.39
N LYS A 730 -29.06 24.08 6.10
CA LYS A 730 -29.50 25.43 6.51
C LYS A 730 -30.89 25.73 5.94
N ASN A 731 -31.11 25.46 4.66
CA ASN A 731 -32.41 25.66 4.00
C ASN A 731 -33.49 24.73 4.56
N PHE A 732 -33.15 23.48 4.89
CA PHE A 732 -34.06 22.55 5.55
C PHE A 732 -34.62 23.12 6.86
N PHE A 733 -33.76 23.73 7.69
CA PHE A 733 -34.16 24.36 8.95
C PHE A 733 -34.70 25.80 8.80
N LYS A 734 -34.68 26.39 7.59
CA LYS A 734 -35.40 27.63 7.28
C LYS A 734 -36.86 27.38 6.90
N ASP A 735 -37.19 26.19 6.40
CA ASP A 735 -38.56 25.81 6.05
C ASP A 735 -39.41 25.58 7.31
N LYS A 736 -40.43 26.43 7.48
CA LYS A 736 -41.39 26.38 8.61
C LYS A 736 -42.05 25.00 8.76
N ASN A 737 -42.31 24.28 7.67
CA ASN A 737 -42.93 22.95 7.74
C ASN A 737 -41.98 21.91 8.34
N ASN A 738 -40.69 21.98 8.02
CA ASN A 738 -39.69 21.08 8.61
C ASN A 738 -39.48 21.37 10.10
N ILE A 739 -39.48 22.65 10.48
CA ILE A 739 -39.41 23.05 11.89
C ILE A 739 -40.67 22.58 12.64
N TYR A 740 -41.86 22.76 12.05
CA TYR A 740 -43.10 22.24 12.62
C TYR A 740 -43.05 20.72 12.83
N ASN A 741 -42.63 19.97 11.81
CA ASN A 741 -42.46 18.52 11.91
C ASN A 741 -41.47 18.15 13.03
N LEU A 742 -40.38 18.90 13.19
CA LEU A 742 -39.41 18.68 14.27
C LEU A 742 -40.06 18.83 15.64
N PHE A 743 -40.81 19.90 15.85
CA PHE A 743 -41.51 20.11 17.13
C PHE A 743 -42.58 19.05 17.37
N GLN A 744 -43.33 18.62 16.34
CA GLN A 744 -44.30 17.53 16.48
C GLN A 744 -43.64 16.19 16.79
N ASP A 745 -42.51 15.89 16.12
CA ASP A 745 -41.68 14.73 16.42
C ASP A 745 -41.16 14.76 17.86
N LEU A 746 -40.74 15.94 18.35
CA LEU A 746 -40.36 16.14 19.75
C LEU A 746 -41.56 16.01 20.70
N LEU A 747 -42.76 16.47 20.37
CA LEU A 747 -43.94 16.31 21.24
C LEU A 747 -44.39 14.86 21.37
N ASN A 748 -44.13 14.04 20.35
CA ASN A 748 -44.32 12.60 20.39
C ASN A 748 -43.27 11.90 21.26
N PHE A 749 -42.13 12.55 21.50
CA PHE A 749 -41.16 12.14 22.50
C PHE A 749 -41.70 12.51 23.89
N SER A 750 -41.99 11.51 24.73
CA SER A 750 -42.42 11.72 26.12
C SER A 750 -41.24 11.47 27.07
N PRO A 751 -40.30 12.42 27.22
CA PRO A 751 -39.12 12.22 28.07
C PRO A 751 -39.54 11.99 29.52
N SER A 752 -38.87 11.05 30.18
CA SER A 752 -38.96 10.93 31.64
C SER A 752 -38.41 12.19 32.33
N VAL A 753 -38.81 12.42 33.58
CA VAL A 753 -38.29 13.54 34.39
C VAL A 753 -36.76 13.56 34.45
N LYS A 754 -36.13 12.38 34.52
CA LYS A 754 -34.66 12.24 34.51
C LYS A 754 -34.04 12.62 33.16
N GLN A 755 -34.65 12.21 32.04
CA GLN A 755 -34.20 12.61 30.70
C GLN A 755 -34.37 14.11 30.48
N LEU A 756 -35.48 14.69 30.95
CA LEU A 756 -35.72 16.13 30.87
C LEU A 756 -34.70 16.91 31.71
N ALA A 757 -34.38 16.44 32.93
CA ALA A 757 -33.33 17.04 33.75
C ALA A 757 -31.95 16.97 33.07
N SER A 758 -31.65 15.86 32.39
CA SER A 758 -30.40 15.70 31.62
C SER A 758 -30.35 16.67 30.44
N ILE A 759 -31.45 16.82 29.68
CA ILE A 759 -31.55 17.79 28.58
C ILE A 759 -31.34 19.21 29.10
N LYS A 760 -32.01 19.59 30.20
CA LYS A 760 -31.86 20.92 30.82
C LYS A 760 -30.43 21.22 31.23
N LEU A 761 -29.77 20.26 31.88
CA LEU A 761 -28.37 20.36 32.29
C LEU A 761 -27.44 20.49 31.08
N LEU A 762 -27.63 19.68 30.05
CA LEU A 762 -26.84 19.74 28.83
C LEU A 762 -27.00 21.09 28.10
N VAL A 763 -28.23 21.54 27.87
CA VAL A 763 -28.48 22.83 27.20
C VAL A 763 -27.78 23.96 27.93
N SER A 764 -27.88 24.02 29.26
CA SER A 764 -27.20 25.06 30.05
C SER A 764 -25.67 25.10 29.86
N LYS A 765 -25.06 23.94 29.57
CA LYS A 765 -23.62 23.83 29.30
C LYS A 765 -23.27 24.16 27.84
N PHE A 766 -24.19 23.96 26.89
CA PHE A 766 -23.97 24.28 25.48
C PHE A 766 -24.19 25.77 25.15
N LEU A 767 -25.08 26.46 25.87
CA LEU A 767 -25.46 27.85 25.58
C LEU A 767 -24.29 28.85 25.51
N PRO A 768 -23.31 28.84 26.43
CA PRO A 768 -22.16 29.75 26.35
C PRO A 768 -21.35 29.63 25.05
N PHE A 769 -21.40 28.47 24.39
CA PHE A 769 -20.67 28.22 23.15
C PHE A 769 -21.37 28.76 21.90
N ILE A 770 -22.66 29.10 21.98
CA ILE A 770 -23.40 29.73 20.88
C ILE A 770 -22.72 31.04 20.44
N THR A 771 -22.08 31.75 21.37
CA THR A 771 -21.27 32.96 21.08
C THR A 771 -20.12 32.72 20.11
N LYS A 772 -19.49 31.54 20.17
CA LYS A 772 -18.35 31.19 19.31
C LYS A 772 -18.76 30.89 17.88
N ILE A 773 -20.03 30.56 17.67
CA ILE A 773 -20.59 30.18 16.37
C ILE A 773 -20.91 31.43 15.52
N LYS A 774 -20.81 32.65 16.08
CA LYS A 774 -21.12 33.93 15.40
C LYS A 774 -22.43 33.85 14.62
N ILE A 775 -23.51 33.53 15.32
CA ILE A 775 -24.85 33.54 14.74
C ILE A 775 -25.18 34.96 14.28
N GLN A 776 -25.55 35.13 13.01
CA GLN A 776 -25.95 36.40 12.43
C GLN A 776 -27.46 36.41 12.16
N PHE A 777 -28.10 37.59 12.13
CA PHE A 777 -29.54 37.69 11.94
C PHE A 777 -30.00 37.19 10.55
N ASP A 778 -29.17 37.40 9.52
CA ASP A 778 -29.38 36.92 8.14
C ASP A 778 -29.25 35.39 7.99
N ASP A 779 -28.76 34.69 9.04
CA ASP A 779 -28.86 33.24 9.11
C ASP A 779 -30.30 32.75 9.19
N PHE A 780 -31.22 33.57 9.72
CA PHE A 780 -32.63 33.19 9.93
C PHE A 780 -33.62 33.97 9.07
N PHE A 781 -33.30 35.21 8.67
CA PHE A 781 -34.22 36.10 7.94
C PHE A 781 -33.59 36.67 6.67
N GLU A 782 -34.39 36.86 5.61
CA GLU A 782 -33.90 37.43 4.36
C GLU A 782 -33.66 38.94 4.48
N VAL A 783 -32.55 39.42 3.91
CA VAL A 783 -32.13 40.83 3.90
C VAL A 783 -33.17 41.77 3.25
N LYS A 784 -34.12 41.22 2.49
CA LYS A 784 -35.16 41.99 1.77
C LYS A 784 -36.34 42.45 2.64
N ASN A 785 -36.42 42.06 3.91
CA ASN A 785 -37.55 42.42 4.77
C ASN A 785 -37.49 43.89 5.22
N ILE A 786 -38.65 44.56 5.20
CA ILE A 786 -38.80 45.95 5.64
C ILE A 786 -38.48 46.01 7.14
N GLY A 787 -37.40 46.71 7.52
CA GLY A 787 -36.97 46.83 8.92
C GLY A 787 -35.82 45.91 9.33
N PHE A 788 -35.17 45.23 8.38
CA PHE A 788 -34.00 44.38 8.60
C PHE A 788 -32.91 45.05 9.46
N ASN A 789 -32.55 46.31 9.16
CA ASN A 789 -31.49 47.02 9.90
C ASN A 789 -31.82 47.19 11.39
N SER A 790 -33.07 47.54 11.72
CA SER A 790 -33.52 47.70 13.11
C SER A 790 -33.59 46.35 13.84
N LEU A 791 -34.04 45.30 13.15
CA LEU A 791 -34.09 43.94 13.70
C LEU A 791 -32.69 43.37 13.93
N ASN A 792 -31.77 43.56 12.98
CA ASN A 792 -30.38 43.13 13.10
C ASN A 792 -29.68 43.84 14.28
N LEU A 793 -29.87 45.16 14.39
CA LEU A 793 -29.31 45.94 15.50
C LEU A 793 -29.82 45.48 16.88
N VAL A 794 -31.12 45.15 16.98
CA VAL A 794 -31.70 44.59 18.22
C VAL A 794 -31.20 43.17 18.47
N PHE A 795 -31.03 42.35 17.43
CA PHE A 795 -30.53 40.99 17.54
C PHE A 795 -29.08 40.96 18.05
N ASP A 796 -28.19 41.76 17.46
CA ASP A 796 -26.78 41.84 17.85
C ASP A 796 -26.66 42.27 19.33
N SER A 797 -27.40 43.30 19.74
CA SER A 797 -27.46 43.72 21.14
C SER A 797 -28.03 42.65 22.07
N PHE A 798 -29.06 41.93 21.63
CA PHE A 798 -29.65 40.85 22.43
C PHE A 798 -28.66 39.72 22.66
N MET A 799 -27.85 39.38 21.65
CA MET A 799 -26.77 38.41 21.77
C MET A 799 -25.68 38.88 22.74
N GLU A 800 -25.32 40.17 22.73
CA GLU A 800 -24.40 40.76 23.71
C GLU A 800 -24.95 40.69 25.14
N PHE A 801 -26.21 41.05 25.34
CA PHE A 801 -26.91 40.95 26.63
C PHE A 801 -26.92 39.52 27.18
N LEU A 802 -27.26 38.54 26.34
CA LEU A 802 -27.23 37.13 26.73
C LEU A 802 -25.80 36.67 27.09
N SER A 803 -24.80 37.15 26.37
CA SER A 803 -23.40 36.83 26.63
C SER A 803 -22.90 37.42 27.94
N ALA A 804 -23.31 38.65 28.27
CA ALA A 804 -22.91 39.36 29.48
C ALA A 804 -23.33 38.65 30.78
N ASN A 805 -24.42 37.88 30.74
CA ASN A 805 -24.91 37.09 31.89
C ASN A 805 -24.57 35.59 31.80
N ASN A 806 -23.61 35.20 30.95
CA ASN A 806 -23.27 33.81 30.67
C ASN A 806 -24.51 32.95 30.34
N PHE A 807 -25.45 33.52 29.57
CA PHE A 807 -26.67 32.88 29.09
C PHE A 807 -27.64 32.40 30.18
N GLN A 808 -27.58 32.94 31.40
CA GLN A 808 -28.50 32.55 32.47
C GLN A 808 -29.96 32.83 32.11
N GLN A 809 -30.25 33.96 31.44
CA GLN A 809 -31.61 34.33 31.03
C GLN A 809 -32.15 33.37 29.96
N LEU A 810 -31.32 33.01 28.98
CA LEU A 810 -31.69 32.02 27.96
C LEU A 810 -31.85 30.61 28.57
N THR A 811 -31.01 30.25 29.55
CA THR A 811 -31.15 29.00 30.31
C THR A 811 -32.49 28.94 31.04
N LYS A 812 -32.88 30.04 31.71
CA LYS A 812 -34.16 30.15 32.40
C LYS A 812 -35.33 29.99 31.42
N LEU A 813 -35.26 30.67 30.27
CA LEU A 813 -36.25 30.56 29.19
C LEU A 813 -36.41 29.13 28.70
N ILE A 814 -35.30 28.47 28.35
CA ILE A 814 -35.33 27.10 27.83
C ILE A 814 -35.82 26.12 28.90
N ASN A 815 -35.43 26.28 30.16
CA ASN A 815 -35.90 25.41 31.24
C ASN A 815 -37.40 25.55 31.50
N GLY A 816 -37.93 26.77 31.43
CA GLY A 816 -39.37 27.06 31.50
C GLY A 816 -40.11 26.47 30.31
N PHE A 817 -39.61 26.75 29.10
CA PHE A 817 -40.17 26.22 27.86
C PHE A 817 -40.22 24.69 27.85
N LEU A 818 -39.13 24.01 28.22
CA LEU A 818 -39.08 22.55 28.22
C LEU A 818 -40.10 21.95 29.21
N ALA A 819 -40.33 22.59 30.37
CA ALA A 819 -41.38 22.16 31.28
C ALA A 819 -42.77 22.38 30.68
N ASP A 820 -42.98 23.55 30.06
CA ASP A 820 -44.23 23.92 29.43
C ASP A 820 -44.60 23.01 28.24
N PHE A 821 -43.63 22.77 27.37
CA PHE A 821 -43.76 22.02 26.13
C PHE A 821 -43.99 20.52 26.34
N PHE A 822 -43.26 19.90 27.27
CA PHE A 822 -43.36 18.46 27.53
C PHE A 822 -44.37 18.08 28.60
N ILE A 823 -44.67 18.96 29.56
CA ILE A 823 -45.44 18.60 30.77
C ILE A 823 -46.72 19.43 30.89
N ILE A 824 -46.63 20.77 30.92
CA ILE A 824 -47.75 21.62 31.36
C ILE A 824 -48.81 21.81 30.27
N ASN A 825 -48.40 22.28 29.09
CA ASN A 825 -49.29 22.63 27.98
C ASN A 825 -49.10 21.73 26.74
N ASN A 826 -48.55 20.53 26.93
CA ASN A 826 -48.21 19.58 25.85
C ASN A 826 -49.35 19.38 24.83
N LEU A 827 -50.59 19.24 25.29
CA LEU A 827 -51.76 19.06 24.43
C LEU A 827 -52.01 20.24 23.48
N LYS A 828 -51.81 21.48 23.93
CA LYS A 828 -51.97 22.68 23.08
C LYS A 828 -50.93 22.71 21.96
N TYR A 829 -49.69 22.33 22.28
CA TYR A 829 -48.63 22.20 21.28
C TYR A 829 -48.91 21.06 20.29
N ARG A 830 -49.38 19.89 20.76
CA ARG A 830 -49.77 18.77 19.88
C ARG A 830 -50.93 19.11 18.94
N ASN A 831 -51.86 19.94 19.39
CA ASN A 831 -53.02 20.36 18.60
C ASN A 831 -52.69 21.47 17.59
N SER A 832 -51.52 22.09 17.68
CA SER A 832 -51.08 23.12 16.72
C SER A 832 -51.01 22.55 15.31
N LEU A 833 -51.51 23.28 14.32
CA LEU A 833 -51.65 22.81 12.94
C LEU A 833 -50.47 23.11 12.02
N ASP A 834 -49.66 24.09 12.42
CA ASP A 834 -48.51 24.61 11.68
C ASP A 834 -47.49 25.24 12.64
N PHE A 835 -46.38 25.75 12.09
CA PHE A 835 -45.33 26.41 12.88
C PHE A 835 -45.84 27.65 13.61
N ASN A 836 -46.72 28.43 12.99
CA ASN A 836 -47.24 29.65 13.61
C ASN A 836 -48.08 29.30 14.85
N GLY A 837 -48.94 28.28 14.79
CA GLY A 837 -49.68 27.78 15.95
C GLY A 837 -48.77 27.37 17.11
N LEU A 838 -47.67 26.66 16.82
CA LEU A 838 -46.66 26.31 17.82
C LEU A 838 -45.99 27.55 18.44
N PHE A 839 -45.57 28.49 17.60
CA PHE A 839 -44.88 29.71 18.02
C PHE A 839 -45.77 30.61 18.88
N PHE A 840 -47.05 30.77 18.51
CA PHE A 840 -48.01 31.53 19.29
C PHE A 840 -48.34 30.85 20.63
N ASN A 841 -48.46 29.51 20.64
CA ASN A 841 -48.56 28.76 21.89
C ASN A 841 -47.33 28.96 22.79
N PHE A 842 -46.13 28.96 22.21
CA PHE A 842 -44.89 29.26 22.92
C PHE A 842 -44.91 30.65 23.57
N LEU A 843 -45.19 31.69 22.77
CA LEU A 843 -45.22 33.07 23.24
C LEU A 843 -46.30 33.29 24.32
N SER A 844 -47.48 32.71 24.14
CA SER A 844 -48.60 32.84 25.07
C SER A 844 -48.30 32.17 26.42
N ASN A 845 -47.92 30.89 26.38
CA ASN A 845 -47.71 30.10 27.60
C ASN A 845 -46.46 30.53 28.39
N ASN A 846 -45.47 31.13 27.73
CA ASN A 846 -44.23 31.61 28.36
C ASN A 846 -44.18 33.14 28.46
N SER A 847 -45.32 33.82 28.31
CA SER A 847 -45.40 35.28 28.20
C SER A 847 -44.84 36.02 29.42
N GLU A 848 -45.09 35.57 30.64
CA GLU A 848 -44.55 36.19 31.86
C GLU A 848 -43.02 36.15 31.88
N LEU A 849 -42.44 34.99 31.54
CA LEU A 849 -40.99 34.79 31.51
C LEU A 849 -40.33 35.61 30.40
N LEU A 850 -40.95 35.64 29.21
CA LEU A 850 -40.48 36.44 28.07
C LEU A 850 -40.56 37.94 28.37
N ARG A 851 -41.64 38.41 29.02
CA ARG A 851 -41.76 39.81 29.48
C ARG A 851 -40.63 40.17 30.45
N GLN A 852 -40.30 39.29 31.39
CA GLN A 852 -39.20 39.53 32.32
C GLN A 852 -37.86 39.67 31.59
N ILE A 853 -37.55 38.73 30.69
CA ILE A 853 -36.29 38.76 29.93
C ILE A 853 -36.20 40.01 29.04
N LEU A 854 -37.30 40.42 28.41
CA LEU A 854 -37.34 41.63 27.61
C LEU A 854 -37.14 42.89 28.46
N ARG A 855 -37.72 42.95 29.67
CA ARG A 855 -37.46 44.05 30.62
C ARG A 855 -35.99 44.12 31.01
N ASP A 856 -35.39 42.98 31.33
CA ASP A 856 -33.97 42.91 31.69
C ASP A 856 -33.06 43.34 30.52
N PHE A 857 -33.44 42.97 29.28
CA PHE A 857 -32.76 43.40 28.07
C PHE A 857 -32.90 44.90 27.78
N ILE A 858 -34.08 45.47 28.00
CA ILE A 858 -34.34 46.91 27.87
C ILE A 858 -33.49 47.67 28.90
N TYR A 859 -33.49 47.21 30.15
CA TYR A 859 -32.70 47.81 31.22
C TYR A 859 -31.19 47.76 30.93
N TYR A 860 -30.69 46.64 30.39
CA TYR A 860 -29.30 46.51 29.94
C TYR A 860 -28.93 47.56 28.88
N ASN A 861 -29.87 47.91 28.00
CA ASN A 861 -29.68 48.89 26.91
C ASN A 861 -30.22 50.29 27.24
N ARG A 862 -30.51 50.61 28.51
CA ARG A 862 -31.13 51.89 28.90
C ARG A 862 -30.34 53.12 28.44
N GLU A 863 -29.02 53.00 28.29
CA GLU A 863 -28.15 54.08 27.82
C GLU A 863 -27.96 54.09 26.29
N ASN A 864 -28.47 53.09 25.57
CA ASN A 864 -28.33 52.97 24.12
C ASN A 864 -29.64 53.36 23.39
N SER A 865 -29.81 54.66 23.14
CA SER A 865 -31.03 55.22 22.52
C SER A 865 -31.33 54.62 21.13
N GLN A 866 -30.33 54.20 20.35
CA GLN A 866 -30.53 53.62 19.02
C GLN A 866 -31.24 52.26 19.10
N ILE A 867 -30.87 51.43 20.09
CA ILE A 867 -31.49 50.12 20.33
C ILE A 867 -32.92 50.31 20.85
N LEU A 868 -33.12 51.21 21.81
CA LEU A 868 -34.45 51.51 22.34
C LEU A 868 -35.40 52.01 21.24
N GLU A 869 -34.94 52.89 20.35
CA GLU A 869 -35.73 53.35 19.19
C GLU A 869 -36.03 52.24 18.18
N ALA A 870 -35.06 51.35 17.94
CA ALA A 870 -35.28 50.17 17.10
C ALA A 870 -36.34 49.24 17.69
N ILE A 871 -36.30 48.98 19.01
CA ILE A 871 -37.31 48.18 19.72
C ILE A 871 -38.70 48.83 19.61
N ILE A 872 -38.81 50.13 19.88
CA ILE A 872 -40.08 50.87 19.73
C ILE A 872 -40.61 50.73 18.30
N SER A 873 -39.76 50.95 17.29
CA SER A 873 -40.14 50.83 15.88
C SER A 873 -40.66 49.44 15.53
N ILE A 874 -40.02 48.38 16.03
CA ILE A 874 -40.44 47.00 15.79
C ILE A 874 -41.79 46.71 16.45
N ILE A 875 -41.94 47.02 17.74
CA ILE A 875 -43.15 46.67 18.49
C ILE A 875 -44.35 47.51 18.03
N SER A 876 -44.16 48.79 17.74
CA SER A 876 -45.21 49.68 17.23
C SER A 876 -45.74 49.29 15.85
N LYS A 877 -44.96 48.57 15.03
CA LYS A 877 -45.45 48.01 13.76
C LYS A 877 -46.36 46.79 13.94
N ILE A 878 -46.23 46.09 15.07
CA ILE A 878 -46.97 44.85 15.37
C ILE A 878 -48.26 45.15 16.14
N VAL A 879 -48.23 46.19 16.97
CA VAL A 879 -49.37 46.69 17.73
C VAL A 879 -50.03 47.81 16.91
N ASP A 880 -51.11 47.51 16.18
CA ASP A 880 -51.88 48.48 15.38
C ASP A 880 -51.99 49.87 16.07
N ASN A 881 -51.67 50.92 15.30
CA ASN A 881 -51.51 52.33 15.73
C ASN A 881 -52.64 52.93 16.59
N ASN A 882 -53.82 52.31 16.66
CA ASN A 882 -54.96 52.83 17.43
C ASN A 882 -54.76 52.77 18.95
N GLY A 883 -53.84 51.95 19.46
CA GLY A 883 -53.48 51.92 20.89
C GLY A 883 -52.37 52.90 21.30
N LEU A 884 -51.64 53.48 20.33
CA LEU A 884 -50.47 54.33 20.57
C LEU A 884 -50.82 55.81 20.81
N ASN A 885 -51.97 56.26 20.32
CA ASN A 885 -52.36 57.68 20.38
C ASN A 885 -53.12 58.05 21.67
N SER A 886 -53.44 57.12 22.56
CA SER A 886 -54.25 57.38 23.75
C SER A 886 -53.47 57.71 25.03
N LEU A 887 -52.14 57.77 24.99
CA LEU A 887 -51.33 58.00 26.21
C LEU A 887 -50.13 58.93 25.96
N ILE A 888 -50.42 60.23 25.93
CA ILE A 888 -49.58 61.27 26.52
C ILE A 888 -50.55 62.14 27.33
N PRO A 889 -50.47 62.16 28.68
CA PRO A 889 -49.75 63.29 29.28
C PRO A 889 -49.08 62.98 30.63
N HIS A 890 -47.78 63.25 30.76
CA HIS A 890 -47.26 64.29 31.65
C HIS A 890 -45.74 64.46 31.52
N PRO A 891 -45.20 65.67 31.79
CA PRO A 891 -43.84 66.02 31.43
C PRO A 891 -42.81 65.76 32.55
N ALA A 892 -41.63 65.32 32.11
CA ALA A 892 -40.30 65.57 32.65
C ALA A 892 -39.94 64.95 34.01
N THR A 893 -39.18 63.86 33.95
CA THR A 893 -37.80 63.79 34.50
C THR A 893 -37.04 62.62 33.86
N ASN A 894 -35.92 62.94 33.21
CA ASN A 894 -35.07 62.05 32.39
C ASN A 894 -35.75 61.39 31.17
N VAL A 895 -35.42 61.89 29.97
CA VAL A 895 -35.83 61.36 28.65
C VAL A 895 -35.56 59.84 28.50
N ILE A 896 -34.61 59.30 29.26
CA ILE A 896 -34.26 57.88 29.28
C ILE A 896 -35.37 57.03 29.96
N ASN A 897 -35.95 57.51 31.07
CA ASN A 897 -37.01 56.79 31.80
C ASN A 897 -38.32 56.76 30.99
N GLU A 898 -38.68 57.85 30.30
CA GLU A 898 -39.89 57.92 29.45
C GLU A 898 -39.86 56.90 28.29
N LYS A 899 -38.69 56.64 27.69
CA LYS A 899 -38.53 55.65 26.61
C LYS A 899 -38.66 54.22 27.14
N GLU A 900 -38.03 53.92 28.27
CA GLU A 900 -38.11 52.61 28.93
C GLU A 900 -39.57 52.28 29.34
N ASP A 901 -40.26 53.22 29.98
CA ASP A 901 -41.66 53.07 30.40
C ASP A 901 -42.59 52.84 29.19
N LYS A 902 -42.37 53.58 28.10
CA LYS A 902 -43.11 53.41 26.85
C LYS A 902 -42.90 52.02 26.23
N ILE A 903 -41.66 51.52 26.19
CA ILE A 903 -41.37 50.18 25.66
C ILE A 903 -42.02 49.11 26.55
N ASN A 904 -41.89 49.24 27.88
CA ASN A 904 -42.45 48.29 28.83
C ASN A 904 -43.98 48.18 28.72
N TYR A 905 -44.67 49.31 28.49
CA TYR A 905 -46.10 49.32 28.18
C TYR A 905 -46.42 48.58 26.86
N LEU A 906 -45.69 48.91 25.79
CA LEU A 906 -45.89 48.29 24.47
C LEU A 906 -45.66 46.78 24.49
N VAL A 907 -44.64 46.31 25.22
CA VAL A 907 -44.38 44.88 25.47
C VAL A 907 -45.58 44.24 26.19
N GLY A 908 -46.14 44.89 27.21
CA GLY A 908 -47.33 44.40 27.92
C GLY A 908 -48.56 44.24 27.01
N VAL A 909 -48.84 45.25 26.18
CA VAL A 909 -49.94 45.22 25.21
C VAL A 909 -49.72 44.12 24.16
N PHE A 910 -48.51 43.99 23.64
CA PHE A 910 -48.15 42.96 22.67
C PHE A 910 -48.45 41.54 23.17
N PHE A 911 -47.93 41.17 24.34
CA PHE A 911 -48.15 39.82 24.89
C PHE A 911 -49.61 39.57 25.29
N ASN A 912 -50.36 40.59 25.75
CA ASN A 912 -51.80 40.44 26.01
C ASN A 912 -52.57 40.12 24.71
N LYS A 913 -52.24 40.81 23.61
CA LYS A 913 -52.85 40.54 22.29
C LYS A 913 -52.52 39.13 21.80
N ILE A 914 -51.26 38.70 21.91
CA ILE A 914 -50.82 37.33 21.60
C ILE A 914 -51.64 36.32 22.39
N GLN A 915 -51.73 36.46 23.72
CA GLN A 915 -52.41 35.51 24.59
C GLN A 915 -53.90 35.36 24.24
N ASN A 916 -54.60 36.47 23.96
CA ASN A 916 -56.00 36.45 23.55
C ASN A 916 -56.20 35.70 22.22
N LEU A 917 -55.39 36.02 21.20
CA LEU A 917 -55.47 35.36 19.89
C LEU A 917 -55.15 33.87 19.99
N THR A 918 -54.13 33.50 20.78
CA THR A 918 -53.76 32.10 21.00
C THR A 918 -54.84 31.32 21.73
N ASN A 919 -55.51 31.91 22.71
CA ASN A 919 -56.62 31.27 23.41
C ASN A 919 -57.81 31.02 22.47
N GLN A 920 -58.16 32.00 21.63
CA GLN A 920 -59.22 31.84 20.62
C GLN A 920 -58.91 30.70 19.65
N TYR A 921 -57.69 30.65 19.13
CA TYR A 921 -57.24 29.55 18.27
C TYR A 921 -57.35 28.18 18.96
N ASN A 922 -56.87 28.08 20.21
CA ASN A 922 -56.87 26.82 20.95
C ASN A 922 -58.28 26.30 21.23
N VAL A 923 -59.23 27.18 21.55
CA VAL A 923 -60.65 26.81 21.74
C VAL A 923 -61.23 26.26 20.43
N GLN A 924 -61.00 26.96 19.31
CA GLN A 924 -61.54 26.55 18.00
C GLN A 924 -60.96 25.21 17.55
N ILE A 925 -59.64 25.00 17.71
CA ILE A 925 -59.01 23.74 17.28
C ILE A 925 -59.40 22.56 18.18
N GLU A 926 -59.58 22.77 19.47
CA GLU A 926 -60.03 21.73 20.41
C GLU A 926 -61.48 21.30 20.10
N GLU A 927 -62.36 22.26 19.83
CA GLU A 927 -63.74 21.99 19.43
C GLU A 927 -63.81 21.18 18.12
N ILE A 928 -63.02 21.58 17.11
CA ILE A 928 -62.95 20.88 15.83
C ILE A 928 -62.37 19.46 16.00
N ASN A 929 -61.29 19.29 16.75
CA ASN A 929 -60.68 17.98 16.98
C ASN A 929 -61.64 17.04 17.75
N SER A 930 -62.39 17.55 18.73
CA SER A 930 -63.40 16.79 19.49
C SER A 930 -64.55 16.33 18.59
N LYS A 931 -65.02 17.18 17.67
CA LYS A 931 -66.03 16.82 16.67
C LYS A 931 -65.52 15.80 15.66
N LEU A 932 -64.29 15.97 15.17
CA LEU A 932 -63.64 15.01 14.24
C LEU A 932 -63.49 13.62 14.85
N GLN A 933 -63.12 13.53 16.14
CA GLN A 933 -62.98 12.25 16.82
C GLN A 933 -64.32 11.48 16.94
N LYS A 934 -65.45 12.20 16.97
CA LYS A 934 -66.81 11.62 17.02
C LYS A 934 -67.38 11.32 15.62
N ALA A 935 -66.85 11.93 14.56
CA ALA A 935 -67.37 11.88 13.18
C ALA A 935 -66.58 10.95 12.24
N ILE A 936 -65.78 10.02 12.77
CA ILE A 936 -64.97 9.09 11.96
C ILE A 936 -65.92 8.24 11.10
N ASN A 937 -65.99 8.55 9.79
CA ASN A 937 -66.82 7.97 8.72
C ASN A 937 -68.18 8.64 8.40
N SER A 938 -68.43 9.90 8.79
CA SER A 938 -69.59 10.69 8.29
C SER A 938 -69.22 11.67 7.17
N GLU A 939 -70.22 12.14 6.40
CA GLU A 939 -70.05 13.19 5.38
C GLU A 939 -69.53 14.52 5.99
N ASP A 940 -69.89 14.81 7.24
CA ASP A 940 -69.43 15.99 8.00
C ASP A 940 -67.91 16.01 8.26
N SER A 941 -67.25 14.85 8.16
CA SER A 941 -65.79 14.74 8.35
C SER A 941 -65.02 15.58 7.34
N ALA A 942 -65.48 15.65 6.08
CA ALA A 942 -64.82 16.43 5.03
C ALA A 942 -64.89 17.94 5.31
N GLU A 943 -66.03 18.44 5.79
CA GLU A 943 -66.24 19.85 6.14
C GLU A 943 -65.47 20.24 7.41
N LEU A 944 -65.41 19.36 8.41
CA LEU A 944 -64.58 19.55 9.60
C LEU A 944 -63.09 19.54 9.29
N ILE A 945 -62.62 18.69 8.36
CA ILE A 945 -61.22 18.70 7.88
C ILE A 945 -60.92 20.01 7.13
N LYS A 946 -61.85 20.53 6.33
CA LYS A 946 -61.71 21.82 5.66
C LYS A 946 -61.61 22.96 6.69
N SER A 947 -62.54 23.02 7.63
CA SER A 947 -62.54 24.01 8.73
C SER A 947 -61.25 23.95 9.56
N ARG A 948 -60.75 22.74 9.83
CA ARG A 948 -59.46 22.52 10.48
C ARG A 948 -58.30 23.07 9.64
N ASN A 949 -58.32 22.90 8.32
CA ASN A 949 -57.26 23.42 7.46
C ASN A 949 -57.29 24.94 7.32
N ASP A 950 -58.48 25.57 7.33
CA ASP A 950 -58.63 27.02 7.26
C ASP A 950 -57.95 27.72 8.45
N LEU A 951 -57.97 27.09 9.64
CA LEU A 951 -57.27 27.57 10.84
C LEU A 951 -55.74 27.65 10.71
N LYS A 952 -55.11 27.00 9.72
CA LYS A 952 -53.67 27.18 9.45
C LYS A 952 -53.33 28.62 9.06
N THR A 953 -54.31 29.36 8.55
CA THR A 953 -54.12 30.77 8.18
C THR A 953 -54.48 31.76 9.30
N PHE A 954 -54.98 31.26 10.44
CA PHE A 954 -55.49 32.08 11.56
C PHE A 954 -54.43 33.05 12.10
N PHE A 955 -53.17 32.62 12.14
CA PHE A 955 -52.04 33.44 12.62
C PHE A 955 -51.23 34.12 11.51
N ASN A 956 -51.74 34.19 10.27
CA ASN A 956 -51.09 34.92 9.16
C ASN A 956 -51.06 36.46 9.36
N VAL A 957 -51.46 36.95 10.54
CA VAL A 957 -51.49 38.36 10.95
C VAL A 957 -50.11 39.03 10.89
N PHE A 958 -49.02 38.27 10.86
CA PHE A 958 -47.65 38.78 10.66
C PHE A 958 -47.23 38.97 9.20
N ARG A 959 -48.16 39.24 8.27
CA ARG A 959 -47.85 39.52 6.86
C ARG A 959 -47.06 40.82 6.59
N PHE A 960 -46.62 41.53 7.63
CA PHE A 960 -45.98 42.85 7.58
C PHE A 960 -44.55 42.91 8.18
N ILE A 961 -43.92 41.76 8.43
CA ILE A 961 -42.46 41.62 8.60
C ILE A 961 -42.00 40.56 7.59
#